data_AF-A0A6A4J290-F1
#
_entry.id   AF-A0A6A4J290-F1
#
_cell.length_a   1.000
_cell.length_b   1.000
_cell.length_c   1.000
_cell.angle_alpha   90.00
_cell.angle_beta   90.00
_cell.angle_gamma   90.00
#
_symmetry.space_group_name_H-M   'P 1'
#
loop_
_entity.id
_entity.type
_entity.pdbx_description
1 polymer ?
#
loop_
_entity_poly.entity_id
_entity_poly.type
_entity_poly.pdbx_seq_one_letter_code
_entity_poly.pdbx_strand_id
1 'polypeptide(L)'
;MNAENQLLYIGDQNPIQALVRQNKKKSPYRYIPREWMISTRNHPFIRRLWFSPVNKYRGRKAIAGSIFGGLVAYVIGRSLIGQMPLHPETSIYLKSLIFVVLTAINAMSSQGRCLTLLLIPTIMSKSGALFLKSVVMALLIAGPVENLLLNAKGVVNSITCTNELVKNLTLAKYKLTFLPYQQALMNLKVDVNEVMDTMGSVKEVIAPLTYEILDDTEIKYLKDENDYLDDTLKNTRRSKDIEVRYKNRIIRNYTREGSCSYRKFDINLKLNGINTDDLTKPGIGIDKIKEEELGTAIEDFYLKKLEYRCNNLITATIKKCRETFADSYQLCYSRMSVHIAWLMCWPLKLSFICNIVSMLGSEKVCDPSKDISRGWGVGMVTLLKTKEALSQSFRRPEVVYRVQKPDIHVDADKLLEQAGDLKLSFDENSRWYRKFMNLVQVAMNLIFLKVIYDAFDYRQKYLTNIEYENVFVSRYFMKIDARRQACRKHTLLPFKNREKRGFVFPTRFVLQGTEIETGYGVICLLPLFFFITAIVLIDRAFTEALDIVSRNARIEFVSTGYQEMKLIVKGTGMIAKIVRSVVNGFNFKRKINETHNNEECLPKPKYLKNSTLCGMYGVLLMCALFLVMEGYGSRLKWGICEFFYPKRAKKRTLFLYNDTLKKRKVFFKYMNTKVKRLIRENKLDQDTSTLLLLSMKYPKYFGWLSKFFAQARRKCLICREQEDLGLFRNNAVMYECKNCLYVYCKECYFDIGQRCHRCRPMSFDEDSDPESVLAKSEKSD
;
A
#
# COMPACT_ATOMS: atom_id res chain seq x y z
N MET A 1 -93.53 -73.06 -4.00
CA MET A 1 -93.42 -71.63 -4.33
C MET A 1 -91.95 -71.27 -4.45
N ASN A 2 -91.52 -71.14 -5.71
CA ASN A 2 -90.56 -70.18 -6.26
C ASN A 2 -89.18 -69.94 -5.61
N ALA A 3 -88.19 -70.37 -6.40
CA ALA A 3 -87.26 -69.50 -7.13
C ALA A 3 -85.82 -69.41 -6.61
N GLU A 4 -85.00 -70.29 -7.18
CA GLU A 4 -83.96 -69.95 -8.17
C GLU A 4 -82.94 -68.84 -7.88
N ASN A 5 -81.68 -69.26 -8.09
CA ASN A 5 -80.50 -68.54 -8.61
C ASN A 5 -79.42 -68.11 -7.60
N GLN A 6 -78.38 -68.94 -7.46
CA GLN A 6 -77.14 -68.75 -8.24
C GLN A 6 -76.13 -69.89 -8.00
N LEU A 7 -75.90 -70.65 -9.07
CA LEU A 7 -74.79 -71.59 -9.27
C LEU A 7 -73.48 -70.85 -9.61
N LEU A 8 -72.35 -71.54 -9.34
CA LEU A 8 -71.01 -71.45 -9.97
C LEU A 8 -70.08 -70.27 -9.57
N TYR A 9 -69.01 -70.58 -8.84
CA TYR A 9 -67.63 -70.66 -9.38
C TYR A 9 -66.65 -71.18 -8.31
N ILE A 10 -66.01 -72.32 -8.60
CA ILE A 10 -64.83 -72.86 -7.91
C ILE A 10 -63.60 -72.06 -8.38
N GLY A 11 -62.64 -71.75 -7.49
CA GLY A 11 -61.28 -71.40 -7.95
C GLY A 11 -60.37 -70.63 -6.98
N ASP A 12 -59.23 -71.23 -6.65
CA ASP A 12 -57.96 -70.60 -6.26
C ASP A 12 -57.74 -70.08 -4.83
N GLN A 13 -57.87 -70.96 -3.83
CA GLN A 13 -56.91 -70.92 -2.72
C GLN A 13 -55.60 -71.58 -3.15
N ASN A 14 -54.69 -70.73 -3.65
CA ASN A 14 -53.35 -71.11 -4.08
C ASN A 14 -52.63 -71.93 -2.97
N PRO A 15 -52.35 -73.24 -3.15
CA PRO A 15 -51.74 -74.10 -2.11
C PRO A 15 -50.34 -73.63 -1.68
N ILE A 16 -49.73 -72.76 -2.49
CA ILE A 16 -48.48 -72.04 -2.21
C ILE A 16 -48.63 -71.10 -0.99
N GLN A 17 -49.79 -70.46 -0.77
CA GLN A 17 -49.99 -69.57 0.38
C GLN A 17 -50.11 -70.33 1.72
N ALA A 18 -50.64 -71.55 1.69
CA ALA A 18 -50.74 -72.44 2.86
C ALA A 18 -49.36 -73.01 3.24
N LEU A 19 -48.56 -73.45 2.26
CA LEU A 19 -47.18 -73.90 2.46
C LEU A 19 -46.24 -72.79 2.96
N VAL A 20 -46.44 -71.54 2.49
CA VAL A 20 -45.68 -70.36 2.99
C VAL A 20 -46.04 -70.02 4.45
N ARG A 21 -47.25 -70.34 4.92
CA ARG A 21 -47.63 -70.16 6.33
C ARG A 21 -47.02 -71.22 7.25
N GLN A 22 -46.93 -72.47 6.82
CA GLN A 22 -46.31 -73.55 7.61
C GLN A 22 -44.77 -73.46 7.66
N ASN A 23 -44.11 -73.06 6.56
CA ASN A 23 -42.64 -72.86 6.53
C ASN A 23 -42.12 -71.60 7.25
N LYS A 24 -43.01 -70.70 7.71
CA LYS A 24 -42.61 -69.54 8.52
C LYS A 24 -42.02 -69.89 9.88
N LYS A 25 -42.30 -71.09 10.43
CA LYS A 25 -41.83 -71.50 11.76
C LYS A 25 -40.39 -72.02 11.80
N LYS A 26 -39.75 -72.30 10.66
CA LYS A 26 -38.38 -72.88 10.59
C LYS A 26 -37.42 -72.17 9.61
N SER A 27 -37.66 -70.90 9.26
CA SER A 27 -36.73 -70.16 8.39
C SER A 27 -35.66 -69.41 9.22
N PRO A 28 -34.40 -69.32 8.74
CA PRO A 28 -33.32 -68.62 9.44
C PRO A 28 -33.50 -67.08 9.43
N TYR A 29 -34.59 -66.56 8.89
CA TYR A 29 -34.92 -65.13 8.83
C TYR A 29 -35.60 -64.64 10.12
N ARG A 30 -35.09 -65.05 11.29
CA ARG A 30 -35.62 -64.65 12.61
C ARG A 30 -35.38 -63.17 12.97
N TYR A 31 -34.77 -62.40 12.07
CA TYR A 31 -34.56 -60.95 12.20
C TYR A 31 -35.20 -60.20 11.02
N ILE A 32 -36.53 -60.22 10.94
CA ILE A 32 -37.27 -59.13 10.31
C ILE A 32 -38.14 -58.56 11.41
N PRO A 33 -37.65 -57.59 12.21
CA PRO A 33 -38.50 -57.02 13.23
C PRO A 33 -39.64 -56.29 12.51
N ARG A 34 -40.88 -56.67 12.85
CA ARG A 34 -42.10 -55.98 12.39
C ARG A 34 -42.10 -54.49 12.76
N GLU A 35 -41.23 -54.11 13.70
CA GLU A 35 -41.03 -52.77 14.27
C GLU A 35 -40.29 -51.79 13.33
N TRP A 36 -39.58 -52.27 12.29
CA TRP A 36 -38.94 -51.38 11.29
C TRP A 36 -39.89 -50.92 10.17
N MET A 37 -41.20 -51.15 10.33
CA MET A 37 -42.23 -50.30 9.73
C MET A 37 -42.25 -48.95 10.46
N ILE A 38 -41.17 -48.17 10.33
CA ILE A 38 -41.03 -46.85 10.96
C ILE A 38 -42.24 -45.99 10.58
N SER A 39 -43.15 -45.84 11.54
CA SER A 39 -43.64 -44.59 12.13
C SER A 39 -43.77 -43.36 11.22
N THR A 40 -44.18 -43.53 9.98
CA THR A 40 -44.86 -42.48 9.18
C THR A 40 -46.26 -42.92 8.78
N ARG A 41 -46.70 -44.08 9.30
CA ARG A 41 -48.00 -44.69 9.03
C ARG A 41 -49.16 -44.02 9.78
N ASN A 42 -48.87 -43.22 10.81
CA ASN A 42 -49.91 -42.73 11.74
C ASN A 42 -50.57 -41.41 11.33
N HIS A 43 -50.01 -40.63 10.38
CA HIS A 43 -50.72 -39.47 9.82
C HIS A 43 -51.23 -39.75 8.39
N PRO A 44 -52.56 -39.86 8.18
CA PRO A 44 -53.13 -40.16 6.86
C PRO A 44 -52.79 -39.08 5.82
N PHE A 45 -52.52 -37.85 6.26
CA PHE A 45 -52.12 -36.73 5.41
C PHE A 45 -50.73 -36.91 4.79
N ILE A 46 -49.70 -37.15 5.62
CA ILE A 46 -48.31 -37.33 5.19
C ILE A 46 -48.19 -38.54 4.26
N ARG A 47 -48.86 -39.64 4.60
CA ARG A 47 -48.91 -40.85 3.76
C ARG A 47 -49.55 -40.60 2.39
N ARG A 48 -50.64 -39.82 2.31
CA ARG A 48 -51.29 -39.48 1.04
C ARG A 48 -50.50 -38.49 0.20
N LEU A 49 -49.73 -37.60 0.83
CA LEU A 49 -48.93 -36.58 0.15
C LEU A 49 -47.64 -37.19 -0.43
N TRP A 50 -46.89 -37.96 0.38
CA TRP A 50 -45.54 -38.45 0.05
C TRP A 50 -45.44 -39.90 -0.39
N PHE A 51 -46.45 -40.76 -0.16
CA PHE A 51 -46.37 -42.19 -0.53
C PHE A 51 -47.48 -42.65 -1.49
N SER A 52 -48.32 -41.72 -1.96
CA SER A 52 -49.40 -42.01 -2.91
C SER A 52 -48.89 -41.92 -4.36
N PRO A 53 -49.39 -42.76 -5.30
CA PRO A 53 -48.92 -42.79 -6.71
C PRO A 53 -48.90 -41.41 -7.36
N VAL A 54 -47.98 -41.17 -8.31
CA VAL A 54 -47.75 -39.87 -8.95
C VAL A 54 -49.05 -39.22 -9.47
N ASN A 55 -49.96 -40.02 -10.01
CA ASN A 55 -51.22 -39.54 -10.60
C ASN A 55 -52.35 -39.27 -9.58
N LYS A 56 -52.17 -39.63 -8.30
CA LYS A 56 -53.20 -39.48 -7.26
C LYS A 56 -52.96 -38.22 -6.42
N TYR A 57 -54.01 -37.43 -6.19
CA TYR A 57 -54.01 -36.15 -5.44
C TYR A 57 -53.13 -35.03 -6.05
N ARG A 58 -53.28 -34.78 -7.37
CA ARG A 58 -52.44 -33.82 -8.13
C ARG A 58 -52.43 -32.40 -7.53
N GLY A 59 -53.60 -31.85 -7.17
CA GLY A 59 -53.72 -30.50 -6.60
C GLY A 59 -53.02 -30.33 -5.25
N ARG A 60 -53.25 -31.24 -4.29
CA ARG A 60 -52.59 -31.20 -2.97
C ARG A 60 -51.06 -31.31 -3.06
N LYS A 61 -50.57 -32.16 -3.98
CA LYS A 61 -49.13 -32.28 -4.26
C LYS A 61 -48.56 -31.06 -4.97
N ALA A 62 -49.34 -30.38 -5.80
CA ALA A 62 -48.95 -29.12 -6.42
C ALA A 62 -48.79 -28.03 -5.37
N ILE A 63 -49.77 -27.85 -4.46
CA ILE A 63 -49.70 -26.85 -3.38
C ILE A 63 -48.49 -27.10 -2.48
N ALA A 64 -48.31 -28.33 -1.99
CA ALA A 64 -47.15 -28.68 -1.16
C ALA A 64 -45.82 -28.52 -1.91
N GLY A 65 -45.80 -28.88 -3.20
CA GLY A 65 -44.65 -28.67 -4.08
C GLY A 65 -44.31 -27.19 -4.25
N SER A 66 -45.30 -26.32 -4.47
CA SER A 66 -45.09 -24.88 -4.61
C SER A 66 -44.50 -24.25 -3.35
N ILE A 67 -45.03 -24.61 -2.17
CA ILE A 67 -44.50 -24.14 -0.87
C ILE A 67 -43.04 -24.56 -0.71
N PHE A 68 -42.75 -25.84 -0.97
CA PHE A 68 -41.38 -26.35 -0.89
C PHE A 68 -40.46 -25.70 -1.93
N GLY A 69 -40.92 -25.53 -3.17
CA GLY A 69 -40.17 -24.87 -4.24
C GLY A 69 -39.85 -23.42 -3.92
N GLY A 70 -40.80 -22.68 -3.32
CA GLY A 70 -40.59 -21.31 -2.87
C GLY A 70 -39.57 -21.21 -1.74
N LEU A 71 -39.62 -22.13 -0.78
CA LEU A 71 -38.64 -22.19 0.32
C LEU A 71 -37.23 -22.49 -0.21
N VAL A 72 -37.09 -23.47 -1.11
CA VAL A 72 -35.82 -23.78 -1.76
C VAL A 72 -35.33 -22.58 -2.59
N ALA A 73 -36.21 -21.92 -3.34
CA ALA A 73 -35.85 -20.75 -4.13
C ALA A 73 -35.39 -19.57 -3.27
N TYR A 74 -36.02 -19.34 -2.12
CA TYR A 74 -35.58 -18.33 -1.16
C TYR A 74 -34.18 -18.62 -0.64
N VAL A 75 -33.91 -19.87 -0.23
CA VAL A 75 -32.59 -20.29 0.26
C VAL A 75 -31.52 -20.15 -0.84
N ILE A 76 -31.81 -20.60 -2.06
CA ILE A 76 -30.90 -20.47 -3.21
C ILE A 76 -30.67 -18.99 -3.55
N GLY A 77 -31.73 -18.18 -3.62
CA GLY A 77 -31.61 -16.75 -3.91
C GLY A 77 -30.79 -16.00 -2.86
N ARG A 78 -30.96 -16.34 -1.57
CA ARG A 78 -30.16 -15.76 -0.49
C ARG A 78 -28.70 -16.21 -0.55
N SER A 79 -28.44 -17.47 -0.87
CA SER A 79 -27.08 -18.05 -0.86
C SER A 79 -26.27 -17.71 -2.13
N LEU A 80 -26.90 -17.79 -3.31
CA LEU A 80 -26.25 -17.54 -4.61
C LEU A 80 -26.11 -16.04 -4.88
N ILE A 81 -27.21 -15.30 -4.77
CA ILE A 81 -27.28 -13.90 -5.20
C ILE A 81 -26.95 -12.96 -4.05
N GLY A 82 -27.28 -13.34 -2.81
CA GLY A 82 -26.98 -12.52 -1.63
C GLY A 82 -25.49 -12.33 -1.36
N GLN A 83 -24.63 -13.19 -1.91
CA GLN A 83 -23.17 -13.09 -1.78
C GLN A 83 -22.48 -12.41 -2.98
N MET A 84 -23.21 -12.10 -4.06
CA MET A 84 -22.64 -11.43 -5.22
C MET A 84 -22.69 -9.91 -5.02
N PRO A 85 -21.63 -9.17 -5.41
CA PRO A 85 -21.60 -7.71 -5.38
C PRO A 85 -22.41 -7.12 -6.55
N LEU A 86 -23.70 -7.44 -6.59
CA LEU A 86 -24.65 -6.94 -7.59
C LEU A 86 -25.34 -5.67 -7.08
N HIS A 87 -25.76 -4.80 -8.00
CA HIS A 87 -26.63 -3.67 -7.68
C HIS A 87 -27.90 -4.17 -6.97
N PRO A 88 -28.41 -3.47 -5.94
CA PRO A 88 -29.54 -3.95 -5.15
C PRO A 88 -30.77 -4.30 -6.01
N GLU A 89 -31.07 -3.49 -7.04
CA GLU A 89 -32.20 -3.73 -7.95
C GLU A 89 -32.04 -5.02 -8.77
N THR A 90 -30.84 -5.26 -9.34
CA THR A 90 -30.57 -6.47 -10.13
C THR A 90 -30.60 -7.72 -9.26
N SER A 91 -30.15 -7.61 -7.99
CA SER A 91 -30.25 -8.68 -7.00
C SER A 91 -31.70 -9.04 -6.69
N ILE A 92 -32.58 -8.04 -6.50
CA ILE A 92 -34.00 -8.25 -6.22
C ILE A 92 -34.69 -8.92 -7.41
N TYR A 93 -34.47 -8.41 -8.63
CA TYR A 93 -35.05 -8.98 -9.85
C TYR A 93 -34.62 -10.44 -10.08
N LEU A 94 -33.34 -10.75 -9.89
CA LEU A 94 -32.84 -12.11 -10.08
C LEU A 94 -33.38 -13.07 -9.01
N LYS A 95 -33.51 -12.62 -7.75
CA LYS A 95 -34.12 -13.41 -6.67
C LYS A 95 -35.60 -13.68 -6.92
N SER A 96 -36.36 -12.68 -7.37
CA SER A 96 -37.79 -12.84 -7.69
C SER A 96 -37.98 -13.77 -8.89
N LEU A 97 -37.14 -13.66 -9.91
CA LEU A 97 -37.15 -14.57 -11.07
C LEU A 97 -36.93 -16.03 -10.65
N ILE A 98 -35.89 -16.31 -9.85
CA ILE A 98 -35.65 -17.67 -9.34
C ILE A 98 -36.84 -18.17 -8.52
N PHE A 99 -37.44 -17.31 -7.69
CA PHE A 99 -38.60 -17.66 -6.88
C PHE A 99 -39.81 -18.08 -7.72
N VAL A 100 -40.18 -17.28 -8.73
CA VAL A 100 -41.31 -17.57 -9.62
C VAL A 100 -41.05 -18.84 -10.44
N VAL A 101 -39.85 -19.00 -11.00
CA VAL A 101 -39.51 -20.17 -11.82
C VAL A 101 -39.51 -21.47 -11.00
N LEU A 102 -38.86 -21.50 -9.83
CA LEU A 102 -38.80 -22.72 -9.02
C LEU A 102 -40.18 -23.10 -8.47
N THR A 103 -40.98 -22.13 -8.03
CA THR A 103 -42.34 -22.38 -7.54
C THR A 103 -43.22 -22.97 -8.65
N ALA A 104 -43.21 -22.38 -9.85
CA ALA A 104 -43.96 -22.88 -11.01
C ALA A 104 -43.54 -24.30 -11.44
N ILE A 105 -42.23 -24.56 -11.51
CA ILE A 105 -41.69 -25.89 -11.86
C ILE A 105 -42.15 -26.96 -10.86
N ASN A 106 -42.12 -26.64 -9.56
CA ASN A 106 -42.59 -27.56 -8.52
C ASN A 106 -44.11 -27.71 -8.50
N ALA A 107 -44.87 -26.69 -8.92
CA ALA A 107 -46.32 -26.76 -9.04
C ALA A 107 -46.74 -27.71 -10.18
N MET A 108 -46.13 -27.58 -11.36
CA MET A 108 -46.61 -28.19 -12.59
C MET A 108 -45.99 -29.55 -12.91
N SER A 109 -44.72 -29.76 -12.58
CA SER A 109 -43.93 -30.91 -13.07
C SER A 109 -43.54 -31.90 -11.97
N SER A 110 -43.91 -33.17 -12.13
CA SER A 110 -43.42 -34.25 -11.25
C SER A 110 -41.90 -34.45 -11.37
N GLN A 111 -41.36 -34.16 -12.55
CA GLN A 111 -39.92 -34.18 -12.81
C GLN A 111 -39.20 -33.05 -12.08
N GLY A 112 -39.80 -31.84 -12.08
CA GLY A 112 -39.32 -30.68 -11.34
C GLY A 112 -39.25 -30.94 -9.84
N ARG A 113 -40.32 -31.50 -9.27
CA ARG A 113 -40.37 -31.90 -7.85
C ARG A 113 -39.31 -32.94 -7.46
N CYS A 114 -39.02 -33.88 -8.35
CA CYS A 114 -37.96 -34.86 -8.12
C CYS A 114 -36.59 -34.18 -8.07
N LEU A 115 -36.31 -33.30 -9.03
CA LEU A 115 -35.04 -32.57 -9.09
C LEU A 115 -34.83 -31.67 -7.88
N THR A 116 -35.85 -30.94 -7.44
CA THR A 116 -35.74 -30.06 -6.27
C THR A 116 -35.58 -30.83 -4.97
N LEU A 117 -36.22 -31.99 -4.82
CA LEU A 117 -35.99 -32.88 -3.68
C LEU A 117 -34.59 -33.50 -3.72
N LEU A 118 -34.04 -33.79 -4.90
CA LEU A 118 -32.67 -34.27 -5.06
C LEU A 118 -31.62 -33.21 -4.69
N LEU A 119 -31.96 -31.92 -4.69
CA LEU A 119 -31.02 -30.87 -4.27
C LEU A 119 -30.60 -31.01 -2.79
N ILE A 120 -31.50 -31.46 -1.92
CA ILE A 120 -31.20 -31.62 -0.49
C ILE A 120 -30.02 -32.58 -0.27
N PRO A 121 -30.07 -33.84 -0.74
CA PRO A 121 -28.94 -34.76 -0.58
C PRO A 121 -27.76 -34.47 -1.50
N THR A 122 -27.87 -33.65 -2.55
CA THR A 122 -26.68 -33.22 -3.33
C THR A 122 -25.93 -32.09 -2.64
N ILE A 123 -26.62 -31.19 -1.95
CA ILE A 123 -25.99 -30.19 -1.08
C ILE A 123 -25.20 -30.90 0.03
N MET A 124 -25.75 -31.96 0.63
CA MET A 124 -25.08 -32.78 1.64
C MET A 124 -24.11 -33.82 1.05
N SER A 125 -23.42 -33.48 -0.04
CA SER A 125 -22.45 -34.37 -0.69
C SER A 125 -21.17 -33.62 -1.07
N LYS A 126 -20.22 -34.28 -1.73
CA LYS A 126 -18.97 -33.65 -2.22
C LYS A 126 -19.20 -32.34 -2.98
N SER A 127 -20.27 -32.23 -3.75
CA SER A 127 -20.60 -31.04 -4.52
C SER A 127 -20.95 -29.85 -3.64
N GLY A 128 -21.77 -30.04 -2.60
CA GLY A 128 -22.05 -28.96 -1.66
C GLY A 128 -20.90 -28.70 -0.69
N ALA A 129 -20.08 -29.71 -0.36
CA ALA A 129 -18.81 -29.49 0.34
C ALA A 129 -17.86 -28.62 -0.50
N LEU A 130 -17.82 -28.79 -1.83
CA LEU A 130 -17.05 -27.91 -2.73
C LEU A 130 -17.56 -26.47 -2.70
N PHE A 131 -18.88 -26.27 -2.68
CA PHE A 131 -19.48 -24.94 -2.51
C PHE A 131 -19.14 -24.33 -1.14
N LEU A 132 -19.26 -25.09 -0.05
CA LEU A 132 -18.89 -24.57 1.28
C LEU A 132 -17.40 -24.24 1.36
N LYS A 133 -16.51 -25.01 0.71
CA LYS A 133 -15.08 -24.65 0.59
C LYS A 133 -14.90 -23.30 -0.12
N SER A 134 -15.69 -23.00 -1.15
CA SER A 134 -15.62 -21.69 -1.82
C SER A 134 -16.13 -20.55 -0.93
N VAL A 135 -17.18 -20.79 -0.12
CA VAL A 135 -17.64 -19.84 0.90
C VAL A 135 -16.55 -19.59 1.96
N VAL A 136 -15.83 -20.62 2.42
CA VAL A 136 -14.70 -20.43 3.35
C VAL A 136 -13.60 -19.58 2.72
N MET A 137 -13.26 -19.82 1.45
CA MET A 137 -12.29 -19.01 0.73
C MET A 137 -12.75 -17.56 0.59
N ALA A 138 -14.03 -17.32 0.31
CA ALA A 138 -14.59 -15.97 0.27
C ALA A 138 -14.51 -15.26 1.64
N LEU A 139 -14.81 -15.97 2.73
CA LEU A 139 -14.65 -15.45 4.10
C LEU A 139 -13.19 -15.16 4.45
N LEU A 140 -12.26 -15.98 3.95
CA LEU A 140 -10.82 -15.76 4.11
C LEU A 140 -10.36 -14.48 3.40
N ILE A 141 -10.85 -14.24 2.19
CA ILE A 141 -10.55 -13.04 1.39
C ILE A 141 -11.14 -11.79 2.08
N ALA A 142 -12.42 -11.82 2.44
CA ALA A 142 -13.11 -10.69 3.06
C ALA A 142 -12.74 -10.46 4.55
N GLY A 143 -12.04 -11.42 5.16
CA GLY A 143 -11.64 -11.40 6.57
C GLY A 143 -10.14 -11.16 6.72
N PRO A 144 -9.33 -12.18 7.08
CA PRO A 144 -7.89 -12.04 7.33
C PRO A 144 -7.11 -11.33 6.22
N VAL A 145 -7.40 -11.63 4.96
CA VAL A 145 -6.66 -11.05 3.82
C VAL A 145 -6.93 -9.56 3.67
N GLU A 146 -8.20 -9.15 3.76
CA GLU A 146 -8.55 -7.72 3.78
C GLU A 146 -8.00 -7.03 5.03
N ASN A 147 -8.01 -7.69 6.19
CA ASN A 147 -7.44 -7.14 7.42
C ASN A 147 -5.93 -6.90 7.29
N LEU A 148 -5.20 -7.84 6.71
CA LEU A 148 -3.78 -7.69 6.40
C LEU A 148 -3.53 -6.50 5.46
N LEU A 149 -4.35 -6.35 4.41
CA LEU A 149 -4.26 -5.24 3.47
C LEU A 149 -4.56 -3.88 4.13
N LEU A 150 -5.54 -3.83 5.05
CA LEU A 150 -5.87 -2.63 5.83
C LEU A 150 -4.74 -2.25 6.80
N ASN A 151 -4.13 -3.24 7.45
CA ASN A 151 -3.00 -3.05 8.34
C ASN A 151 -1.75 -2.60 7.56
N ALA A 152 -1.50 -3.18 6.38
CA ALA A 152 -0.42 -2.77 5.49
C ALA A 152 -0.61 -1.33 4.99
N LYS A 153 -1.86 -0.94 4.68
CA LYS A 153 -2.19 0.47 4.39
C LYS A 153 -1.89 1.39 5.58
N GLY A 154 -2.14 0.92 6.81
CA GLY A 154 -1.76 1.62 8.03
C GLY A 154 -0.24 1.87 8.13
N VAL A 155 0.57 0.87 7.76
CA VAL A 155 2.04 1.01 7.69
C VAL A 155 2.47 2.02 6.65
N VAL A 156 1.95 1.93 5.43
CA VAL A 156 2.29 2.87 4.35
C VAL A 156 1.93 4.30 4.75
N ASN A 157 0.74 4.51 5.31
CA ASN A 157 0.32 5.82 5.83
C ASN A 157 1.23 6.32 6.96
N SER A 158 1.65 5.43 7.86
CA SER A 158 2.57 5.75 8.94
C SER A 158 3.91 6.22 8.39
N ILE A 159 4.49 5.48 7.43
CA ILE A 159 5.77 5.84 6.77
C ILE A 159 5.66 7.18 6.06
N THR A 160 4.59 7.42 5.30
CA THR A 160 4.39 8.71 4.63
C THR A 160 4.26 9.86 5.63
N CYS A 161 3.50 9.67 6.71
CA CYS A 161 3.34 10.67 7.77
C CYS A 161 4.67 10.95 8.49
N THR A 162 5.46 9.92 8.80
CA THR A 162 6.77 10.09 9.43
C THR A 162 7.75 10.84 8.54
N ASN A 163 7.75 10.58 7.22
CA ASN A 163 8.63 11.30 6.31
C ASN A 163 8.23 12.77 6.16
N GLU A 164 6.92 13.05 6.15
CA GLU A 164 6.41 14.43 6.17
C GLU A 164 6.79 15.15 7.47
N LEU A 165 6.65 14.49 8.62
CA LEU A 165 7.07 15.02 9.91
C LEU A 165 8.59 15.29 9.94
N VAL A 166 9.41 14.35 9.46
CA VAL A 166 10.87 14.52 9.37
C VAL A 166 11.24 15.70 8.49
N LYS A 167 10.58 15.89 7.33
CA LYS A 167 10.80 17.06 6.48
C LYS A 167 10.44 18.36 7.20
N ASN A 168 9.27 18.43 7.85
CA ASN A 168 8.83 19.61 8.57
C ASN A 168 9.78 19.96 9.72
N LEU A 169 10.22 18.97 10.49
CA LEU A 169 11.22 19.14 11.56
C LEU A 169 12.58 19.59 11.01
N THR A 170 13.04 18.99 9.91
CA THR A 170 14.32 19.34 9.28
C THR A 170 14.29 20.77 8.74
N LEU A 171 13.18 21.17 8.12
CA LEU A 171 12.96 22.52 7.61
C LEU A 171 12.86 23.54 8.74
N ALA A 172 12.17 23.21 9.84
CA ALA A 172 12.14 24.04 11.04
C ALA A 172 13.55 24.22 11.62
N LYS A 173 14.30 23.14 11.81
CA LYS A 173 15.70 23.18 12.28
C LYS A 173 16.60 24.00 11.35
N TYR A 174 16.46 23.84 10.03
CA TYR A 174 17.19 24.61 9.04
C TYR A 174 16.89 26.10 9.14
N LYS A 175 15.60 26.48 9.16
CA LYS A 175 15.18 27.88 9.33
C LYS A 175 15.72 28.44 10.63
N LEU A 176 15.60 27.73 11.75
CA LEU A 176 16.11 28.20 13.03
C LEU A 176 17.63 28.35 13.04
N THR A 177 18.37 27.48 12.33
CA THR A 177 19.83 27.53 12.29
C THR A 177 20.36 28.61 11.35
N PHE A 178 19.86 28.71 10.11
CA PHE A 178 20.45 29.55 9.05
C PHE A 178 19.78 30.91 8.85
N LEU A 179 18.48 31.04 9.16
CA LEU A 179 17.76 32.30 9.02
C LEU A 179 18.37 33.45 9.84
N PRO A 180 18.79 33.28 11.12
CA PRO A 180 19.39 34.37 11.87
C PRO A 180 20.72 34.83 11.25
N TYR A 181 21.52 33.92 10.67
CA TYR A 181 22.74 34.31 9.95
C TYR A 181 22.43 35.09 8.67
N GLN A 182 21.42 34.66 7.90
CA GLN A 182 20.99 35.40 6.71
C GLN A 182 20.49 36.79 7.07
N GLN A 183 19.69 36.91 8.13
CA GLN A 183 19.19 38.19 8.61
C GLN A 183 20.30 39.09 9.12
N ALA A 184 21.27 38.56 9.88
CA ALA A 184 22.45 39.29 10.33
C ALA A 184 23.32 39.77 9.15
N LEU A 185 23.51 38.94 8.12
CA LEU A 185 24.22 39.33 6.89
C LEU A 185 23.49 40.42 6.08
N MET A 186 22.15 40.37 6.03
CA MET A 186 21.35 41.41 5.37
C MET A 186 21.41 42.72 6.15
N ASN A 187 21.31 42.68 7.48
CA ASN A 187 21.46 43.86 8.33
C ASN A 187 22.87 44.47 8.18
N LEU A 188 23.90 43.62 8.15
CA LEU A 188 25.28 44.06 7.88
C LEU A 188 25.40 44.82 6.55
N LYS A 189 24.72 44.37 5.50
CA LYS A 189 24.72 45.07 4.21
C LYS A 189 24.13 46.47 4.34
N VAL A 190 23.06 46.62 5.12
CA VAL A 190 22.44 47.92 5.39
C VAL A 190 23.41 48.81 6.18
N ASP A 191 23.98 48.30 7.28
CA ASP A 191 24.91 49.05 8.12
C ASP A 191 26.18 49.46 7.37
N VAL A 192 26.71 48.57 6.52
CA VAL A 192 27.85 48.88 5.64
C VAL A 192 27.44 49.97 4.66
N ASN A 193 26.30 49.85 3.97
CA ASN A 193 25.84 50.89 3.04
C ASN A 193 25.64 52.25 3.74
N GLU A 194 25.09 52.28 4.96
CA GLU A 194 24.93 53.50 5.74
C GLU A 194 26.30 54.14 6.06
N VAL A 195 27.27 53.34 6.52
CA VAL A 195 28.65 53.82 6.73
C VAL A 195 29.25 54.35 5.42
N MET A 196 28.99 53.71 4.29
CA MET A 196 29.47 54.18 2.99
C MET A 196 28.84 55.51 2.59
N ASP A 197 27.54 55.70 2.82
CA ASP A 197 26.84 56.94 2.54
C ASP A 197 27.36 58.09 3.43
N THR A 198 27.60 57.83 4.72
CA THR A 198 28.23 58.82 5.61
C THR A 198 29.65 59.18 5.16
N MET A 199 30.44 58.22 4.66
CA MET A 199 31.77 58.51 4.11
C MET A 199 31.69 59.27 2.78
N GLY A 200 30.65 59.02 1.97
CA GLY A 200 30.33 59.79 0.77
C GLY A 200 30.12 61.28 1.06
N SER A 201 29.43 61.62 2.16
CA SER A 201 29.19 63.02 2.55
C SER A 201 30.47 63.80 2.90
N VAL A 202 31.57 63.14 3.27
CA VAL A 202 32.87 63.81 3.54
C VAL A 202 33.39 64.51 2.27
N LYS A 203 33.12 63.94 1.09
CA LYS A 203 33.46 64.56 -0.20
C LYS A 203 32.71 65.87 -0.41
N GLU A 204 31.44 65.93 0.00
CA GLU A 204 30.59 67.11 -0.13
C GLU A 204 31.07 68.25 0.76
N VAL A 205 31.57 67.95 1.96
CA VAL A 205 32.13 68.96 2.88
C VAL A 205 33.45 69.56 2.37
N ILE A 206 34.32 68.76 1.72
CA ILE A 206 35.63 69.22 1.23
C ILE A 206 35.54 69.94 -0.13
N ALA A 207 34.52 69.64 -0.93
CA ALA A 207 34.31 70.25 -2.24
C ALA A 207 34.29 71.80 -2.25
N PRO A 208 33.52 72.50 -1.41
CA PRO A 208 33.48 73.97 -1.41
C PRO A 208 34.83 74.59 -1.02
N LEU A 209 35.58 73.96 -0.11
CA LEU A 209 36.92 74.42 0.29
C LEU A 209 37.92 74.34 -0.86
N THR A 210 37.84 73.25 -1.65
CA THR A 210 38.71 73.07 -2.82
C THR A 210 38.43 74.11 -3.90
N TYR A 211 37.14 74.41 -4.11
CA TYR A 211 36.70 75.43 -5.07
C TYR A 211 37.19 76.83 -4.68
N GLU A 212 36.98 77.25 -3.42
CA GLU A 212 37.39 78.57 -2.95
C GLU A 212 38.89 78.86 -3.17
N ILE A 213 39.75 77.85 -3.01
CA ILE A 213 41.21 78.01 -3.02
C ILE A 213 41.79 77.92 -4.42
N LEU A 214 41.30 76.98 -5.23
CA LEU A 214 41.88 76.68 -6.53
C LEU A 214 41.18 77.39 -7.70
N ASP A 215 40.01 77.99 -7.47
CA ASP A 215 39.31 78.77 -8.50
C ASP A 215 40.08 80.05 -8.86
N ASP A 216 40.40 80.20 -10.14
CA ASP A 216 41.17 81.31 -10.71
C ASP A 216 40.30 82.39 -11.37
N THR A 217 39.01 82.13 -11.55
CA THR A 217 38.07 83.04 -12.23
C THR A 217 38.00 84.40 -11.55
N GLU A 218 38.00 84.38 -10.21
CA GLU A 218 37.97 85.59 -9.39
C GLU A 218 39.24 86.44 -9.54
N ILE A 219 40.43 85.80 -9.64
CA ILE A 219 41.70 86.52 -9.80
C ILE A 219 41.69 87.34 -11.09
N LYS A 220 41.15 86.77 -12.18
CA LYS A 220 41.07 87.44 -13.48
C LYS A 220 40.19 88.69 -13.40
N TYR A 221 39.02 88.58 -12.79
CA TYR A 221 38.11 89.71 -12.58
C TYR A 221 38.75 90.81 -11.71
N LEU A 222 39.33 90.44 -10.57
CA LEU A 222 39.97 91.39 -9.67
C LEU A 222 41.17 92.08 -10.32
N LYS A 223 41.93 91.37 -11.15
CA LYS A 223 43.04 91.95 -11.90
C LYS A 223 42.55 92.99 -12.89
N ASP A 224 41.53 92.68 -13.68
CA ASP A 224 40.98 93.58 -14.69
C ASP A 224 40.42 94.87 -14.05
N GLU A 225 39.72 94.76 -12.90
CA GLU A 225 39.19 95.90 -12.16
C GLU A 225 40.29 96.79 -11.56
N ASN A 226 41.32 96.18 -10.97
CA ASN A 226 42.48 96.90 -10.43
C ASN A 226 43.28 97.62 -11.53
N ASP A 227 43.55 96.94 -12.65
CA ASP A 227 44.28 97.52 -13.79
C ASP A 227 43.52 98.69 -14.41
N TYR A 228 42.20 98.57 -14.54
CA TYR A 228 41.36 99.64 -15.06
C TYR A 228 41.47 100.92 -14.22
N LEU A 229 41.43 100.80 -12.89
CA LEU A 229 41.58 101.97 -12.03
C LEU A 229 43.01 102.50 -12.06
N ASP A 230 44.04 101.65 -11.98
CA ASP A 230 45.44 102.08 -12.02
C ASP A 230 45.76 102.86 -13.32
N ASP A 231 45.27 102.39 -14.47
CA ASP A 231 45.39 103.09 -15.77
C ASP A 231 44.66 104.45 -15.75
N THR A 232 43.45 104.50 -15.18
CA THR A 232 42.66 105.74 -15.03
C THR A 232 43.39 106.77 -14.16
N LEU A 233 44.15 106.31 -13.16
CA LEU A 233 44.95 107.12 -12.26
C LEU A 233 46.31 107.52 -12.85
N LYS A 234 46.68 107.01 -14.03
CA LYS A 234 48.05 107.08 -14.58
C LYS A 234 49.10 106.53 -13.61
N ASN A 235 48.72 105.58 -12.77
CA ASN A 235 49.64 104.86 -11.89
C ASN A 235 50.27 103.69 -12.64
N THR A 236 51.38 103.16 -12.12
CA THR A 236 51.89 101.87 -12.57
C THR A 236 50.90 100.77 -12.17
N ARG A 237 50.58 99.87 -13.10
CA ARG A 237 49.71 98.72 -12.81
C ARG A 237 50.31 97.85 -11.72
N ARG A 238 49.69 97.84 -10.55
CA ARG A 238 50.11 97.03 -9.41
C ARG A 238 50.07 95.54 -9.72
N SER A 239 49.21 95.12 -10.65
CA SER A 239 49.13 93.73 -11.11
C SER A 239 50.45 93.21 -11.71
N LYS A 240 51.22 94.08 -12.40
CA LYS A 240 52.53 93.72 -12.95
C LYS A 240 53.54 93.47 -11.84
N ASP A 241 53.52 94.30 -10.81
CA ASP A 241 54.41 94.16 -9.65
C ASP A 241 54.09 92.90 -8.85
N ILE A 242 52.79 92.60 -8.67
CA ILE A 242 52.31 91.37 -8.05
C ILE A 242 52.77 90.15 -8.87
N GLU A 243 52.58 90.16 -10.19
CA GLU A 243 53.01 89.06 -11.06
C GLU A 243 54.52 88.84 -11.03
N VAL A 244 55.32 89.91 -11.10
CA VAL A 244 56.77 89.84 -10.99
C VAL A 244 57.20 89.33 -9.62
N ARG A 245 56.54 89.77 -8.53
CA ARG A 245 56.84 89.36 -7.15
C ARG A 245 56.61 87.87 -6.93
N TYR A 246 55.45 87.33 -7.33
CA TYR A 246 55.17 85.90 -7.22
C TYR A 246 55.99 85.08 -8.21
N LYS A 247 56.25 85.58 -9.43
CA LYS A 247 57.16 84.93 -10.38
C LYS A 247 58.58 84.81 -9.82
N ASN A 248 59.10 85.87 -9.21
CA ASN A 248 60.41 85.88 -8.55
C ASN A 248 60.43 85.07 -7.24
N ARG A 249 59.29 84.91 -6.57
CA ARG A 249 59.14 84.03 -5.40
C ARG A 249 59.21 82.57 -5.81
N ILE A 250 58.48 82.17 -6.85
CA ILE A 250 58.58 80.85 -7.48
C ILE A 250 60.03 80.56 -7.88
N ILE A 251 60.67 81.46 -8.64
CA ILE A 251 62.07 81.30 -9.08
C ILE A 251 63.04 81.12 -7.88
N ARG A 252 62.85 81.89 -6.79
CA ARG A 252 63.68 81.78 -5.56
C ARG A 252 63.49 80.47 -4.81
N ASN A 253 62.28 79.93 -4.76
CA ASN A 253 62.00 78.66 -4.11
C ASN A 253 62.64 77.50 -4.90
N TYR A 254 62.50 77.49 -6.23
CA TYR A 254 63.13 76.46 -7.10
C TYR A 254 64.67 76.52 -7.12
N THR A 255 65.29 77.69 -6.96
CA THR A 255 66.75 77.82 -6.94
C THR A 255 67.40 77.38 -5.63
N ARG A 256 66.64 77.24 -4.53
CA ARG A 256 67.15 76.74 -3.25
C ARG A 256 67.23 75.21 -3.15
N GLU A 257 66.50 74.48 -3.99
CA GLU A 257 66.41 73.01 -3.91
C GLU A 257 67.43 72.26 -4.79
N GLY A 258 68.39 72.96 -5.41
CA GLY A 258 69.58 72.32 -6.00
C GLY A 258 69.37 71.52 -7.30
N SER A 259 68.26 71.69 -8.02
CA SER A 259 68.10 71.08 -9.36
C SER A 259 68.54 72.02 -10.48
N CYS A 260 69.81 71.91 -10.89
CA CYS A 260 70.32 72.59 -12.07
C CYS A 260 69.97 71.79 -13.35
N SER A 261 68.74 71.93 -13.86
CA SER A 261 68.40 71.47 -15.21
C SER A 261 67.41 72.43 -15.86
N TYR A 262 67.97 73.35 -16.66
CA TYR A 262 67.22 74.22 -17.56
C TYR A 262 66.57 73.36 -18.66
N ARG A 263 65.31 72.98 -18.46
CA ARG A 263 64.43 72.59 -19.57
C ARG A 263 63.15 73.39 -19.46
N LYS A 264 63.10 74.45 -20.28
CA LYS A 264 61.96 75.28 -20.67
C LYS A 264 60.63 74.85 -20.02
N PHE A 265 60.46 75.23 -18.75
CA PHE A 265 59.19 75.11 -18.06
C PHE A 265 58.44 76.39 -18.40
N ASP A 266 57.56 76.31 -19.40
CA ASP A 266 56.61 77.36 -19.69
C ASP A 266 55.78 77.61 -18.43
N ILE A 267 56.16 78.61 -17.65
CA ILE A 267 55.29 79.28 -16.67
C ILE A 267 54.35 80.21 -17.48
N ASN A 268 53.70 79.66 -18.50
CA ASN A 268 52.26 79.86 -18.63
C ASN A 268 51.68 78.73 -17.82
N LEU A 269 51.50 79.01 -16.53
CA LEU A 269 50.65 78.21 -15.67
C LEU A 269 49.36 77.95 -16.47
N LYS A 270 49.17 76.71 -16.95
CA LYS A 270 47.85 76.19 -17.34
C LYS A 270 46.97 76.11 -16.09
N LEU A 271 46.82 77.21 -15.34
CA LEU A 271 45.64 77.40 -14.50
C LEU A 271 44.48 77.98 -15.33
N ASN A 272 44.74 78.57 -16.50
CA ASN A 272 43.67 78.89 -17.48
C ASN A 272 43.12 77.65 -18.22
N GLY A 273 43.25 76.44 -17.68
CA GLY A 273 42.84 75.22 -18.38
C GLY A 273 43.07 73.90 -17.66
N ILE A 274 43.30 73.89 -16.35
CA ILE A 274 43.05 72.69 -15.56
C ILE A 274 41.61 72.80 -15.10
N ASN A 275 40.73 72.10 -15.79
CA ASN A 275 39.38 71.89 -15.27
C ASN A 275 39.55 71.22 -13.91
N THR A 276 38.81 71.64 -12.89
CA THR A 276 38.88 71.06 -11.54
C THR A 276 38.70 69.53 -11.54
N ASP A 277 38.08 68.99 -12.59
CA ASP A 277 37.95 67.56 -12.88
C ASP A 277 39.27 66.84 -13.23
N ASP A 278 40.29 67.51 -13.78
CA ASP A 278 41.57 66.90 -14.18
C ASP A 278 42.53 66.67 -12.99
N LEU A 279 42.36 67.43 -11.89
CA LEU A 279 43.02 67.15 -10.60
C LEU A 279 42.42 65.93 -9.87
N THR A 280 41.31 65.39 -10.40
CA THR A 280 40.59 64.24 -9.83
C THR A 280 40.59 63.00 -10.73
N LYS A 281 41.35 63.01 -11.83
CA LYS A 281 41.50 61.84 -12.72
C LYS A 281 42.73 61.01 -12.32
N PRO A 282 42.59 59.70 -12.06
CA PRO A 282 43.75 58.83 -11.84
C PRO A 282 44.52 58.67 -13.17
N GLY A 283 45.82 58.95 -13.14
CA GLY A 283 46.74 58.69 -14.27
C GLY A 283 47.36 59.91 -14.94
N ILE A 284 46.96 61.15 -14.59
CA ILE A 284 47.71 62.34 -15.00
C ILE A 284 48.77 62.65 -13.94
N GLY A 285 49.96 62.05 -14.08
CA GLY A 285 51.28 62.58 -13.67
C GLY A 285 51.52 63.27 -12.30
N ILE A 286 50.60 63.27 -11.35
CA ILE A 286 50.78 63.94 -10.03
C ILE A 286 51.70 63.13 -9.12
N ASP A 287 51.88 61.82 -9.36
CA ASP A 287 52.82 60.97 -8.62
C ASP A 287 54.30 61.31 -8.87
N LYS A 288 54.60 62.18 -9.85
CA LYS A 288 55.97 62.58 -10.19
C LYS A 288 56.40 63.93 -9.61
N ILE A 289 55.48 64.70 -9.04
CA ILE A 289 55.76 66.01 -8.44
C ILE A 289 55.86 65.82 -6.94
N LYS A 290 56.92 66.33 -6.30
CA LYS A 290 57.04 66.24 -4.83
C LYS A 290 55.87 66.96 -4.17
N GLU A 291 55.30 66.37 -3.13
CA GLU A 291 54.17 66.99 -2.37
C GLU A 291 54.49 68.41 -1.91
N GLU A 292 55.75 68.65 -1.60
CA GLU A 292 56.28 69.95 -1.17
C GLU A 292 56.29 70.98 -2.31
N GLU A 293 56.60 70.57 -3.54
CA GLU A 293 56.59 71.43 -4.75
C GLU A 293 55.15 71.80 -5.16
N LEU A 294 54.23 70.84 -5.12
CA LEU A 294 52.82 71.09 -5.42
C LEU A 294 52.16 71.94 -4.31
N GLY A 295 52.51 71.67 -3.05
CA GLY A 295 52.02 72.42 -1.90
C GLY A 295 52.47 73.88 -1.95
N THR A 296 53.74 74.14 -2.22
CA THR A 296 54.27 75.51 -2.37
C THR A 296 53.62 76.25 -3.54
N ALA A 297 53.33 75.57 -4.67
CA ALA A 297 52.62 76.19 -5.79
C ALA A 297 51.17 76.59 -5.43
N ILE A 298 50.43 75.74 -4.71
CA ILE A 298 49.07 76.05 -4.24
C ILE A 298 49.08 77.19 -3.22
N GLU A 299 50.05 77.20 -2.31
CA GLU A 299 50.24 78.26 -1.33
C GLU A 299 50.51 79.61 -2.00
N ASP A 300 51.45 79.65 -2.96
CA ASP A 300 51.76 80.87 -3.71
C ASP A 300 50.57 81.36 -4.55
N PHE A 301 49.78 80.44 -5.12
CA PHE A 301 48.56 80.78 -5.85
C PHE A 301 47.50 81.42 -4.94
N TYR A 302 47.26 80.85 -3.76
CA TYR A 302 46.30 81.38 -2.81
C TYR A 302 46.74 82.71 -2.19
N LEU A 303 48.03 82.85 -1.87
CA LEU A 303 48.63 84.13 -1.45
C LEU A 303 48.44 85.20 -2.52
N LYS A 304 48.70 84.88 -3.80
CA LYS A 304 48.43 85.78 -4.93
C LYS A 304 46.96 86.19 -4.98
N LYS A 305 46.02 85.25 -4.81
CA LYS A 305 44.56 85.52 -4.78
C LYS A 305 44.19 86.51 -3.67
N LEU A 306 44.72 86.33 -2.46
CA LEU A 306 44.48 87.23 -1.33
C LEU A 306 45.06 88.63 -1.54
N GLU A 307 46.23 88.74 -2.14
CA GLU A 307 46.84 90.04 -2.46
C GLU A 307 45.99 90.81 -3.49
N TYR A 308 45.41 90.15 -4.50
CA TYR A 308 44.44 90.79 -5.40
C TYR A 308 43.15 91.21 -4.70
N ARG A 309 42.61 90.39 -3.78
CA ARG A 309 41.42 90.76 -2.99
C ARG A 309 41.67 92.00 -2.14
N CYS A 310 42.81 92.06 -1.44
CA CYS A 310 43.20 93.22 -0.66
C CYS A 310 43.38 94.47 -1.55
N ASN A 311 44.07 94.33 -2.69
CA ASN A 311 44.23 95.44 -3.61
C ASN A 311 42.90 95.90 -4.19
N ASN A 312 41.95 94.99 -4.44
CA ASN A 312 40.63 95.38 -4.92
C ASN A 312 39.81 96.11 -3.86
N LEU A 313 39.94 95.75 -2.58
CA LEU A 313 39.32 96.51 -1.49
C LEU A 313 39.82 97.95 -1.47
N ILE A 314 41.14 98.15 -1.67
CA ILE A 314 41.74 99.47 -1.80
C ILE A 314 41.20 100.19 -3.04
N THR A 315 41.17 99.52 -4.19
CA THR A 315 40.64 100.06 -5.46
C THR A 315 39.19 100.50 -5.32
N ALA A 316 38.33 99.67 -4.73
CA ALA A 316 36.95 99.99 -4.43
C ALA A 316 36.85 101.20 -3.49
N THR A 317 37.72 101.29 -2.48
CA THR A 317 37.78 102.43 -1.55
C THR A 317 38.19 103.72 -2.26
N ILE A 318 39.19 103.69 -3.14
CA ILE A 318 39.64 104.86 -3.93
C ILE A 318 38.54 105.31 -4.88
N LYS A 319 37.91 104.36 -5.59
CA LYS A 319 36.79 104.63 -6.49
C LYS A 319 35.64 105.29 -5.73
N LYS A 320 35.23 104.72 -4.58
CA LYS A 320 34.14 105.26 -3.77
C LYS A 320 34.47 106.62 -3.17
N CYS A 321 35.72 106.83 -2.75
CA CYS A 321 36.20 108.14 -2.29
C CYS A 321 36.04 109.19 -3.40
N ARG A 322 36.50 108.90 -4.62
CA ARG A 322 36.41 109.84 -5.74
C ARG A 322 34.99 110.15 -6.16
N GLU A 323 34.12 109.13 -6.20
CA GLU A 323 32.68 109.32 -6.40
C GLU A 323 32.12 110.28 -5.34
N THR A 324 32.42 110.03 -4.07
CA THR A 324 31.94 110.86 -2.95
C THR A 324 32.43 112.31 -3.04
N PHE A 325 33.69 112.54 -3.43
CA PHE A 325 34.23 113.89 -3.64
C PHE A 325 33.60 114.58 -4.86
N ALA A 326 33.38 113.86 -5.96
CA ALA A 326 32.70 114.39 -7.14
C ALA A 326 31.24 114.76 -6.84
N ASP A 327 30.52 113.89 -6.12
CA ASP A 327 29.16 114.13 -5.67
C ASP A 327 29.09 115.34 -4.73
N SER A 328 30.02 115.43 -3.78
CA SER A 328 30.12 116.56 -2.84
C SER A 328 30.45 117.88 -3.56
N TYR A 329 31.30 117.85 -4.58
CA TYR A 329 31.60 119.02 -5.41
C TYR A 329 30.35 119.52 -6.15
N GLN A 330 29.59 118.61 -6.79
CA GLN A 330 28.35 118.96 -7.47
C GLN A 330 27.30 119.52 -6.51
N LEU A 331 27.15 118.90 -5.32
CA LEU A 331 26.25 119.39 -4.28
C LEU A 331 26.64 120.82 -3.83
N CYS A 332 27.92 121.06 -3.58
CA CYS A 332 28.45 122.37 -3.19
C CYS A 332 28.16 123.44 -4.25
N TYR A 333 28.47 123.14 -5.52
CA TYR A 333 28.29 124.07 -6.63
C TYR A 333 26.81 124.41 -6.89
N SER A 334 25.91 123.43 -6.71
CA SER A 334 24.47 123.62 -6.90
C SER A 334 23.76 124.43 -5.80
N ARG A 335 24.33 124.49 -4.59
CA ARG A 335 23.71 125.15 -3.42
C ARG A 335 24.15 126.60 -3.24
N MET A 336 25.28 127.01 -3.82
CA MET A 336 25.90 128.32 -3.63
C MET A 336 25.73 129.22 -4.87
N SER A 337 25.81 130.55 -4.69
CA SER A 337 25.78 131.49 -5.81
C SER A 337 27.05 131.40 -6.66
N VAL A 338 26.93 131.64 -7.98
CA VAL A 338 27.98 131.39 -8.99
C VAL A 338 29.33 132.03 -8.63
N HIS A 339 29.32 133.24 -8.04
CA HIS A 339 30.55 133.96 -7.67
C HIS A 339 31.25 133.39 -6.42
N ILE A 340 30.51 132.77 -5.49
CA ILE A 340 31.06 132.23 -4.23
C ILE A 340 31.47 130.76 -4.40
N ALA A 341 30.75 130.01 -5.24
CA ALA A 341 31.02 128.60 -5.52
C ALA A 341 32.44 128.36 -6.07
N TRP A 342 32.97 129.28 -6.89
CA TRP A 342 34.31 129.16 -7.47
C TRP A 342 35.43 129.13 -6.41
N LEU A 343 35.30 129.84 -5.28
CA LEU A 343 36.34 129.86 -4.24
C LEU A 343 36.18 128.71 -3.23
N MET A 344 34.96 128.48 -2.73
CA MET A 344 34.69 127.52 -1.64
C MET A 344 34.57 126.06 -2.12
N CYS A 345 34.06 125.81 -3.33
CA CYS A 345 33.88 124.44 -3.84
C CYS A 345 35.11 123.92 -4.59
N TRP A 346 36.04 124.80 -5.01
CA TRP A 346 37.30 124.41 -5.66
C TRP A 346 38.14 123.36 -4.91
N PRO A 347 38.33 123.40 -3.58
CA PRO A 347 39.08 122.37 -2.85
C PRO A 347 38.46 120.96 -2.94
N LEU A 348 37.16 120.83 -3.20
CA LEU A 348 36.51 119.51 -3.39
C LEU A 348 36.87 118.85 -4.73
N LYS A 349 37.46 119.61 -5.67
CA LYS A 349 37.97 119.07 -6.95
C LYS A 349 39.34 118.37 -6.81
N LEU A 350 39.97 118.48 -5.63
CA LEU A 350 41.28 117.92 -5.32
C LEU A 350 41.18 116.41 -5.04
N SER A 351 41.04 115.62 -6.11
CA SER A 351 40.96 114.15 -6.05
C SER A 351 42.27 113.44 -5.65
N PHE A 352 43.35 114.19 -5.37
CA PHE A 352 44.63 113.62 -4.94
C PHE A 352 44.55 113.02 -3.53
N ILE A 353 43.65 113.52 -2.67
CA ILE A 353 43.45 113.02 -1.29
C ILE A 353 42.96 111.56 -1.30
N CYS A 354 42.18 111.18 -2.32
CA CYS A 354 41.67 109.81 -2.45
C CYS A 354 42.74 108.78 -2.82
N ASN A 355 43.97 109.19 -3.18
CA ASN A 355 45.06 108.24 -3.45
C ASN A 355 45.80 107.89 -2.14
N ILE A 356 45.10 107.17 -1.26
CA ILE A 356 45.54 106.85 0.11
C ILE A 356 46.84 106.01 0.13
N VAL A 357 47.07 105.18 -0.89
CA VAL A 357 48.24 104.29 -0.97
C VAL A 357 49.55 105.08 -1.07
N SER A 358 49.55 106.21 -1.78
CA SER A 358 50.73 107.09 -1.87
C SER A 358 51.02 107.89 -0.60
N MET A 359 50.05 108.00 0.32
CA MET A 359 50.16 108.81 1.53
C MET A 359 50.52 107.99 2.78
N LEU A 360 50.20 106.69 2.81
CA LEU A 360 50.42 105.80 3.95
C LEU A 360 51.73 104.98 3.91
N GLY A 361 52.62 105.24 2.95
CA GLY A 361 54.01 104.79 2.98
C GLY A 361 54.24 103.34 3.42
N SER A 362 53.82 102.35 2.63
CA SER A 362 54.51 101.05 2.62
C SER A 362 54.19 100.23 1.37
N GLU A 363 55.23 99.65 0.78
CA GLU A 363 55.18 98.69 -0.35
C GLU A 363 54.56 97.33 0.00
N LYS A 364 53.99 97.20 1.22
CA LYS A 364 53.60 95.91 1.85
C LYS A 364 52.23 95.92 2.53
N VAL A 365 51.35 96.87 2.20
CA VAL A 365 50.00 96.94 2.81
C VAL A 365 49.19 95.66 2.53
N CYS A 366 49.29 95.12 1.32
CA CYS A 366 48.55 93.93 0.89
C CYS A 366 49.43 92.66 0.79
N ASP A 367 50.37 92.44 1.70
CA ASP A 367 51.19 91.21 1.72
C ASP A 367 50.57 90.12 2.64
N PRO A 368 49.89 89.09 2.09
CA PRO A 368 49.22 88.05 2.88
C PRO A 368 50.19 87.03 3.49
N SER A 369 51.49 87.12 3.19
CA SER A 369 52.51 86.17 3.66
C SER A 369 52.74 86.19 5.18
N LYS A 370 52.12 87.15 5.89
CA LYS A 370 52.19 87.27 7.35
C LYS A 370 51.02 86.57 8.06
N ASP A 371 49.89 86.40 7.37
CA ASP A 371 48.66 85.87 7.95
C ASP A 371 48.49 84.37 7.68
N ILE A 372 49.11 83.86 6.61
CA ILE A 372 49.15 82.42 6.29
C ILE A 372 50.51 81.85 6.69
N SER A 373 50.46 80.76 7.47
CA SER A 373 51.66 80.02 7.88
C SER A 373 52.35 79.35 6.69
N ARG A 374 53.69 79.43 6.65
CA ARG A 374 54.50 78.68 5.67
C ARG A 374 54.23 77.18 5.76
N GLY A 375 53.99 76.53 4.62
CA GLY A 375 53.69 75.10 4.55
C GLY A 375 52.19 74.78 4.61
N TRP A 376 51.33 75.80 4.63
CA TRP A 376 49.86 75.63 4.53
C TRP A 376 49.46 74.85 3.28
N GLY A 377 50.12 75.11 2.15
CA GLY A 377 49.80 74.41 0.90
C GLY A 377 50.11 72.91 0.94
N VAL A 378 51.12 72.48 1.69
CA VAL A 378 51.43 71.06 1.92
C VAL A 378 50.30 70.38 2.71
N GLY A 379 49.73 71.08 3.69
CA GLY A 379 48.53 70.64 4.40
C GLY A 379 47.33 70.46 3.47
N MET A 380 47.15 71.35 2.48
CA MET A 380 46.08 71.23 1.49
C MET A 380 46.29 70.11 0.49
N VAL A 381 47.53 69.87 0.03
CA VAL A 381 47.86 68.68 -0.78
C VAL A 381 47.56 67.40 0.00
N THR A 382 47.93 67.36 1.28
CA THR A 382 47.62 66.23 2.16
C THR A 382 46.11 66.02 2.26
N LEU A 383 45.32 67.08 2.44
CA LEU A 383 43.86 67.01 2.49
C LEU A 383 43.25 66.50 1.18
N LEU A 384 43.73 66.97 0.03
CA LEU A 384 43.29 66.51 -1.30
C LEU A 384 43.64 65.04 -1.54
N LYS A 385 44.85 64.61 -1.18
CA LYS A 385 45.26 63.20 -1.23
C LYS A 385 44.42 62.34 -0.31
N THR A 386 44.10 62.84 0.89
CA THR A 386 43.25 62.12 1.85
C THR A 386 41.83 61.98 1.32
N LYS A 387 41.27 63.02 0.70
CA LYS A 387 39.95 62.99 0.03
C LYS A 387 39.93 61.92 -1.07
N GLU A 388 40.95 61.87 -1.93
CA GLU A 388 41.01 60.92 -3.03
C GLU A 388 41.28 59.49 -2.55
N ALA A 389 42.21 59.30 -1.61
CA ALA A 389 42.47 58.00 -1.00
C ALA A 389 41.24 57.45 -0.28
N LEU A 390 40.49 58.30 0.44
CA LEU A 390 39.23 57.94 1.08
C LEU A 390 38.18 57.57 0.02
N SER A 391 37.99 58.41 -1.00
CA SER A 391 37.06 58.19 -2.12
C SER A 391 37.34 56.88 -2.87
N GLN A 392 38.62 56.56 -3.12
CA GLN A 392 39.03 55.33 -3.80
C GLN A 392 38.87 54.09 -2.92
N SER A 393 39.24 54.17 -1.64
CA SER A 393 39.11 53.06 -0.68
C SER A 393 37.65 52.67 -0.44
N PHE A 394 36.73 53.62 -0.61
CA PHE A 394 35.29 53.45 -0.43
C PHE A 394 34.51 53.45 -1.75
N ARG A 395 35.19 53.26 -2.90
CA ARG A 395 34.51 53.17 -4.20
C ARG A 395 33.95 51.75 -4.41
N ARG A 396 32.70 51.54 -3.97
CA ARG A 396 31.88 50.32 -4.17
C ARG A 396 32.62 49.00 -3.94
N PRO A 397 32.97 48.65 -2.69
CA PRO A 397 33.19 47.25 -2.38
C PRO A 397 31.85 46.52 -2.55
N GLU A 398 31.69 45.76 -3.63
CA GLU A 398 30.65 44.75 -3.65
C GLU A 398 30.98 43.75 -2.54
N VAL A 399 30.21 43.77 -1.45
CA VAL A 399 30.29 42.75 -0.42
C VAL A 399 29.78 41.46 -1.04
N VAL A 400 30.68 40.72 -1.70
CA VAL A 400 30.41 39.43 -2.32
C VAL A 400 30.37 38.40 -1.20
N TYR A 401 29.20 38.22 -0.60
CA TYR A 401 28.97 37.10 0.30
C TYR A 401 28.50 35.90 -0.53
N ARG A 402 29.18 34.77 -0.38
CA ARG A 402 28.68 33.47 -0.86
C ARG A 402 28.06 32.76 0.32
N VAL A 403 26.75 32.89 0.49
CA VAL A 403 26.04 31.96 1.38
C VAL A 403 26.05 30.61 0.68
N GLN A 404 26.95 29.72 1.07
CA GLN A 404 26.78 28.29 0.78
C GLN A 404 25.50 27.89 1.50
N LYS A 405 24.41 27.75 0.77
CA LYS A 405 23.23 27.06 1.26
C LYS A 405 23.68 25.60 1.40
N PRO A 406 23.74 25.02 2.61
CA PRO A 406 23.97 23.60 2.73
C PRO A 406 22.78 22.88 2.08
N ASP A 407 23.07 21.88 1.25
CA ASP A 407 22.10 21.08 0.50
C ASP A 407 21.29 20.15 1.43
N ILE A 408 20.49 20.73 2.30
CA ILE A 408 19.62 19.98 3.22
C ILE A 408 18.27 19.65 2.54
N HIS A 409 17.95 20.28 1.40
CA HIS A 409 16.72 20.02 0.65
C HIS A 409 16.76 18.68 -0.11
N VAL A 410 17.91 18.27 -0.63
CA VAL A 410 17.99 17.14 -1.58
C VAL A 410 17.67 15.79 -0.92
N ASP A 411 17.93 15.62 0.37
CA ASP A 411 17.63 14.35 1.06
C ASP A 411 16.19 14.28 1.58
N ALA A 412 15.67 15.36 2.18
CA ALA A 412 14.33 15.35 2.76
C ALA A 412 13.22 15.36 1.70
N ASP A 413 13.40 16.09 0.59
CA ASP A 413 12.42 16.12 -0.50
C ASP A 413 12.36 14.79 -1.26
N LYS A 414 13.52 14.18 -1.49
CA LYS A 414 13.61 12.85 -2.11
C LYS A 414 12.96 11.77 -1.25
N LEU A 415 13.13 11.82 0.08
CA LEU A 415 12.45 10.90 1.01
C LEU A 415 10.92 11.06 1.01
N LEU A 416 10.43 12.28 0.81
CA LEU A 416 9.00 12.56 0.71
C LEU A 416 8.43 12.06 -0.63
N GLU A 417 9.14 12.30 -1.73
CA GLU A 417 8.76 11.83 -3.06
C GLU A 417 8.67 10.30 -3.09
N GLN A 418 9.70 9.61 -2.58
CA GLN A 418 9.70 8.14 -2.46
C GLN A 418 8.54 7.61 -1.62
N ALA A 419 8.19 8.30 -0.52
CA ALA A 419 7.06 7.91 0.32
C ALA A 419 5.70 8.16 -0.33
N GLY A 420 5.59 9.22 -1.15
CA GLY A 420 4.42 9.52 -1.97
C GLY A 420 4.22 8.45 -3.05
N ASP A 421 5.28 8.11 -3.78
CA ASP A 421 5.28 7.08 -4.82
C ASP A 421 4.92 5.69 -4.25
N LEU A 422 5.47 5.36 -3.07
CA LEU A 422 5.11 4.14 -2.35
C LEU A 422 3.62 4.09 -2.01
N LYS A 423 3.03 5.21 -1.57
CA LYS A 423 1.60 5.29 -1.24
C LYS A 423 0.71 5.16 -2.48
N LEU A 424 1.05 5.86 -3.56
CA LEU A 424 0.32 5.83 -4.82
C LEU A 424 0.33 4.42 -5.43
N SER A 425 1.52 3.81 -5.53
CA SER A 425 1.68 2.45 -6.07
C SER A 425 0.95 1.40 -5.22
N PHE A 426 0.98 1.52 -3.90
CA PHE A 426 0.23 0.64 -3.00
C PHE A 426 -1.29 0.78 -3.20
N ASP A 427 -1.82 2.01 -3.27
CA ASP A 427 -3.25 2.25 -3.45
C ASP A 427 -3.76 1.76 -4.82
N GLU A 428 -2.97 1.90 -5.89
CA GLU A 428 -3.28 1.34 -7.21
C GLU A 428 -3.33 -0.19 -7.19
N ASN A 429 -2.28 -0.83 -6.66
CA ASN A 429 -2.20 -2.28 -6.56
C ASN A 429 -3.30 -2.85 -5.66
N SER A 430 -3.60 -2.19 -4.54
CA SER A 430 -4.69 -2.56 -3.63
C SER A 430 -6.06 -2.47 -4.31
N ARG A 431 -6.32 -1.43 -5.11
CA ARG A 431 -7.57 -1.30 -5.89
C ARG A 431 -7.70 -2.40 -6.94
N TRP A 432 -6.63 -2.68 -7.68
CA TRP A 432 -6.63 -3.75 -8.68
C TRP A 432 -6.86 -5.11 -8.02
N TYR A 433 -6.14 -5.39 -6.94
CA TYR A 433 -6.27 -6.62 -6.15
C TYR A 433 -7.71 -6.82 -5.65
N ARG A 434 -8.34 -5.77 -5.13
CA ARG A 434 -9.74 -5.82 -4.66
C ARG A 434 -10.72 -6.11 -5.79
N LYS A 435 -10.55 -5.50 -6.97
CA LYS A 435 -11.35 -5.81 -8.15
C LYS A 435 -11.17 -7.27 -8.60
N PHE A 436 -9.92 -7.74 -8.64
CA PHE A 436 -9.59 -9.13 -8.96
C PHE A 436 -10.22 -10.11 -7.96
N MET A 437 -10.10 -9.85 -6.66
CA MET A 437 -10.68 -10.69 -5.62
C MET A 437 -12.21 -10.72 -5.67
N ASN A 438 -12.86 -9.59 -5.99
CA ASN A 438 -14.30 -9.56 -6.23
C ASN A 438 -14.70 -10.46 -7.42
N LEU A 439 -13.93 -10.46 -8.52
CA LEU A 439 -14.15 -11.35 -9.65
C LEU A 439 -14.02 -12.83 -9.24
N VAL A 440 -12.98 -13.16 -8.48
CA VAL A 440 -12.78 -14.51 -7.94
C VAL A 440 -13.95 -14.93 -7.05
N GLN A 441 -14.47 -14.03 -6.20
CA GLN A 441 -15.62 -14.31 -5.34
C GLN A 441 -16.90 -14.57 -6.16
N VAL A 442 -17.13 -13.81 -7.24
CA VAL A 442 -18.25 -14.08 -8.16
C VAL A 442 -18.11 -15.47 -8.79
N ALA A 443 -16.92 -15.81 -9.29
CA ALA A 443 -16.64 -17.12 -9.87
C ALA A 443 -16.84 -18.26 -8.85
N MET A 444 -16.44 -18.04 -7.59
CA MET A 444 -16.65 -18.97 -6.48
C MET A 444 -18.13 -19.19 -6.14
N ASN A 445 -18.98 -18.18 -6.27
CA ASN A 445 -20.42 -18.30 -6.05
C ASN A 445 -21.11 -19.09 -7.17
N LEU A 446 -20.59 -19.06 -8.39
CA LEU A 446 -21.10 -19.86 -9.52
C LEU A 446 -20.87 -21.37 -9.33
N ILE A 447 -19.98 -21.79 -8.43
CA ILE A 447 -19.77 -23.21 -8.07
C ILE A 447 -21.06 -23.84 -7.57
N PHE A 448 -21.99 -23.07 -7.00
CA PHE A 448 -23.31 -23.59 -6.62
C PHE A 448 -24.08 -24.19 -7.80
N LEU A 449 -23.91 -23.66 -9.03
CA LEU A 449 -24.54 -24.22 -10.23
C LEU A 449 -24.10 -25.67 -10.48
N LYS A 450 -22.90 -26.05 -10.02
CA LYS A 450 -22.44 -27.45 -10.04
C LYS A 450 -23.33 -28.36 -9.18
N VAL A 451 -23.84 -27.89 -8.04
CA VAL A 451 -24.75 -28.67 -7.20
C VAL A 451 -26.07 -28.97 -7.92
N ILE A 452 -26.58 -27.98 -8.68
CA ILE A 452 -27.77 -28.13 -9.52
C ILE A 452 -27.49 -29.11 -10.67
N TYR A 453 -26.35 -28.94 -11.34
CA TYR A 453 -25.91 -29.81 -12.42
C TYR A 453 -25.76 -31.26 -11.94
N ASP A 454 -25.10 -31.50 -10.80
CA ASP A 454 -24.89 -32.83 -10.24
C ASP A 454 -26.21 -33.50 -9.83
N ALA A 455 -27.22 -32.73 -9.38
CA ALA A 455 -28.57 -33.26 -9.14
C ALA A 455 -29.26 -33.68 -10.44
N PHE A 456 -29.11 -32.90 -11.50
CA PHE A 456 -29.64 -33.21 -12.82
C PHE A 456 -28.95 -34.43 -13.43
N ASP A 457 -27.61 -34.46 -13.39
CA ASP A 457 -26.77 -35.53 -13.90
C ASP A 457 -27.05 -36.84 -13.16
N TYR A 458 -27.16 -36.82 -11.82
CA TYR A 458 -27.55 -37.99 -11.04
C TYR A 458 -28.89 -38.56 -11.51
N ARG A 459 -29.90 -37.71 -11.71
CA ARG A 459 -31.22 -38.14 -12.22
C ARG A 459 -31.11 -38.74 -13.61
N GLN A 460 -30.35 -38.10 -14.51
CA GLN A 460 -30.18 -38.61 -15.87
C GLN A 460 -29.48 -39.96 -15.86
N LYS A 461 -28.35 -40.09 -15.17
CA LYS A 461 -27.62 -41.37 -15.00
C LYS A 461 -28.49 -42.45 -14.36
N TYR A 462 -29.35 -42.09 -13.40
CA TYR A 462 -30.29 -43.05 -12.81
C TYR A 462 -31.30 -43.63 -13.83
N LEU A 463 -31.75 -42.79 -14.77
CA LEU A 463 -32.73 -43.14 -15.80
C LEU A 463 -32.10 -43.81 -17.03
N THR A 464 -30.87 -43.47 -17.39
CA THR A 464 -30.17 -44.01 -18.57
C THR A 464 -29.41 -45.29 -18.22
N ASN A 465 -28.50 -45.23 -17.23
CA ASN A 465 -27.64 -46.34 -16.83
C ASN A 465 -28.30 -47.22 -15.74
N ILE A 466 -28.31 -48.54 -15.94
CA ILE A 466 -28.90 -49.51 -15.00
C ILE A 466 -27.91 -49.89 -13.89
N GLU A 467 -26.60 -49.83 -14.18
CA GLU A 467 -25.52 -50.23 -13.29
C GLU A 467 -25.08 -49.10 -12.35
N TYR A 468 -25.28 -47.85 -12.76
CA TYR A 468 -24.88 -46.66 -12.00
C TYR A 468 -25.45 -46.66 -10.57
N GLU A 469 -24.59 -46.75 -9.55
CA GLU A 469 -24.94 -46.80 -8.12
C GLU A 469 -26.06 -47.82 -7.77
N ASN A 470 -26.12 -48.94 -8.50
CA ASN A 470 -27.13 -49.97 -8.27
C ASN A 470 -26.67 -51.01 -7.23
N VAL A 471 -26.43 -50.55 -6.00
CA VAL A 471 -25.90 -51.38 -4.89
C VAL A 471 -26.91 -51.60 -3.75
N PHE A 472 -28.08 -50.98 -3.83
CA PHE A 472 -29.06 -50.95 -2.75
C PHE A 472 -29.98 -52.16 -2.71
N VAL A 473 -30.09 -52.80 -1.54
CA VAL A 473 -30.98 -53.94 -1.31
C VAL A 473 -32.39 -53.45 -0.96
N SER A 474 -33.25 -53.38 -1.98
CA SER A 474 -34.62 -52.88 -1.84
C SER A 474 -35.58 -53.89 -1.17
N ARG A 475 -36.76 -53.41 -0.76
CA ARG A 475 -37.84 -54.30 -0.30
C ARG A 475 -38.31 -55.26 -1.39
N TYR A 476 -38.23 -54.84 -2.66
CA TYR A 476 -38.59 -55.69 -3.79
C TYR A 476 -37.56 -56.80 -4.01
N PHE A 477 -36.26 -56.54 -3.78
CA PHE A 477 -35.19 -57.54 -3.79
C PHE A 477 -35.49 -58.68 -2.80
N MET A 478 -35.81 -58.32 -1.55
CA MET A 478 -36.13 -59.31 -0.51
C MET A 478 -37.40 -60.12 -0.82
N LYS A 479 -38.39 -59.53 -1.50
CA LYS A 479 -39.60 -60.25 -1.95
C LYS A 479 -39.30 -61.27 -3.05
N ILE A 480 -38.42 -60.94 -4.00
CA ILE A 480 -37.98 -61.88 -5.04
C ILE A 480 -37.31 -63.08 -4.38
N ASP A 481 -36.41 -62.83 -3.43
CA ASP A 481 -35.67 -63.88 -2.74
C ASP A 481 -36.57 -64.79 -1.92
N ALA A 482 -37.50 -64.22 -1.13
CA ALA A 482 -38.48 -64.98 -0.37
C ALA A 482 -39.39 -65.86 -1.25
N ARG A 483 -39.77 -65.37 -2.44
CA ARG A 483 -40.55 -66.15 -3.41
C ARG A 483 -39.74 -67.32 -3.97
N ARG A 484 -38.47 -67.11 -4.34
CA ARG A 484 -37.59 -68.19 -4.82
C ARG A 484 -37.34 -69.24 -3.74
N GLN A 485 -37.18 -68.79 -2.49
CA GLN A 485 -37.05 -69.71 -1.36
C GLN A 485 -38.30 -70.58 -1.18
N ALA A 486 -39.49 -69.99 -1.28
CA ALA A 486 -40.75 -70.74 -1.20
C ALA A 486 -40.87 -71.79 -2.33
N CYS A 487 -40.36 -71.48 -3.52
CA CYS A 487 -40.28 -72.39 -4.66
C CYS A 487 -39.07 -73.34 -4.63
N ARG A 488 -38.34 -73.45 -3.51
CA ARG A 488 -37.11 -74.27 -3.36
C ARG A 488 -36.03 -74.00 -4.44
N LYS A 489 -36.00 -72.80 -5.01
CA LYS A 489 -34.96 -72.37 -5.96
C LYS A 489 -33.79 -71.73 -5.22
N HIS A 490 -32.62 -71.70 -5.87
CA HIS A 490 -31.43 -71.01 -5.36
C HIS A 490 -31.74 -69.54 -5.02
N THR A 491 -31.38 -69.12 -3.80
CA THR A 491 -31.56 -67.77 -3.23
C THR A 491 -30.24 -67.02 -3.10
N LEU A 492 -30.32 -65.71 -2.89
CA LEU A 492 -29.16 -64.84 -2.64
C LEU A 492 -28.92 -64.57 -1.15
N LEU A 493 -29.96 -64.46 -0.33
CA LEU A 493 -29.81 -64.18 1.11
C LEU A 493 -29.71 -65.47 1.93
N PRO A 494 -28.86 -65.52 2.99
CA PRO A 494 -27.94 -64.48 3.44
C PRO A 494 -26.76 -64.28 2.47
N PHE A 495 -26.28 -63.04 2.34
CA PHE A 495 -25.10 -62.76 1.51
C PHE A 495 -23.84 -63.39 2.10
N LYS A 496 -22.96 -63.93 1.24
CA LYS A 496 -21.65 -64.47 1.65
C LYS A 496 -20.76 -63.33 2.13
N ASN A 497 -19.82 -63.60 3.05
CA ASN A 497 -18.98 -62.53 3.65
C ASN A 497 -18.20 -61.70 2.62
N ARG A 498 -17.81 -62.30 1.49
CA ARG A 498 -17.18 -61.59 0.36
C ARG A 498 -18.10 -60.64 -0.38
N GLU A 499 -19.38 -60.99 -0.47
CA GLU A 499 -20.38 -60.20 -1.20
C GLU A 499 -20.94 -59.08 -0.32
N LYS A 500 -20.97 -59.26 1.01
CA LYS A 500 -21.54 -58.31 1.98
C LYS A 500 -21.01 -56.88 1.83
N ARG A 501 -19.75 -56.68 1.43
CA ARG A 501 -19.17 -55.33 1.28
C ARG A 501 -19.72 -54.57 0.08
N GLY A 502 -20.21 -55.25 -0.96
CA GLY A 502 -20.70 -54.63 -2.20
C GLY A 502 -22.18 -54.23 -2.17
N PHE A 503 -22.89 -54.53 -1.09
CA PHE A 503 -24.32 -54.25 -0.96
C PHE A 503 -24.59 -53.30 0.20
N VAL A 504 -25.53 -52.37 -0.03
CA VAL A 504 -25.97 -51.41 0.98
C VAL A 504 -27.42 -51.70 1.38
N PHE A 505 -27.66 -51.87 2.68
CA PHE A 505 -28.99 -51.96 3.26
C PHE A 505 -29.50 -50.56 3.67
N PRO A 506 -30.51 -49.99 3.01
CA PRO A 506 -30.98 -48.63 3.29
C PRO A 506 -31.56 -48.44 4.69
N THR A 507 -32.06 -49.51 5.30
CA THR A 507 -32.74 -49.49 6.61
C THR A 507 -31.79 -49.53 7.80
N ARG A 508 -30.49 -49.78 7.60
CA ARG A 508 -29.52 -49.88 8.70
C ARG A 508 -28.85 -48.53 8.92
N PHE A 509 -28.90 -47.97 10.13
CA PHE A 509 -28.29 -46.65 10.39
C PHE A 509 -26.75 -46.63 10.30
N VAL A 510 -26.08 -47.76 10.48
CA VAL A 510 -24.61 -47.84 10.41
C VAL A 510 -24.12 -47.71 8.96
N LEU A 511 -23.04 -46.96 8.74
CA LEU A 511 -22.36 -46.86 7.45
C LEU A 511 -21.81 -48.25 7.05
N GLN A 512 -22.00 -48.63 5.79
CA GLN A 512 -21.54 -49.91 5.24
C GLN A 512 -20.31 -49.71 4.35
N GLY A 513 -19.65 -50.81 3.96
CA GLY A 513 -18.30 -50.79 3.37
C GLY A 513 -18.07 -49.75 2.28
N THR A 514 -18.93 -49.71 1.25
CA THR A 514 -18.84 -48.72 0.16
C THR A 514 -19.08 -47.27 0.60
N GLU A 515 -19.79 -47.05 1.71
CA GLU A 515 -20.07 -45.72 2.26
C GLU A 515 -18.94 -45.24 3.18
N ILE A 516 -18.20 -46.14 3.82
CA ILE A 516 -17.04 -45.76 4.65
C ILE A 516 -15.93 -45.19 3.76
N GLU A 517 -15.75 -45.73 2.56
CA GLU A 517 -14.80 -45.20 1.57
C GLU A 517 -15.11 -43.74 1.19
N THR A 518 -16.38 -43.31 1.23
CA THR A 518 -16.73 -41.89 1.02
C THR A 518 -16.27 -40.98 2.16
N GLY A 519 -16.10 -41.51 3.38
CA GLY A 519 -15.64 -40.77 4.55
C GLY A 519 -14.17 -40.30 4.50
N TYR A 520 -13.33 -40.90 3.65
CA TYR A 520 -11.94 -40.42 3.43
C TYR A 520 -11.89 -38.96 2.94
N GLY A 521 -12.98 -38.43 2.39
CA GLY A 521 -13.09 -37.02 2.02
C GLY A 521 -12.86 -36.04 3.18
N VAL A 522 -13.09 -36.45 4.43
CA VAL A 522 -12.84 -35.61 5.61
C VAL A 522 -11.34 -35.37 5.80
N ILE A 523 -10.50 -36.36 5.53
CA ILE A 523 -9.03 -36.21 5.61
C ILE A 523 -8.55 -35.15 4.61
N CYS A 524 -9.19 -35.06 3.44
CA CYS A 524 -8.91 -34.03 2.45
C CYS A 524 -9.28 -32.60 2.90
N LEU A 525 -9.89 -32.40 4.07
CA LEU A 525 -10.10 -31.07 4.67
C LEU A 525 -8.89 -30.58 5.47
N LEU A 526 -7.98 -31.46 5.90
CA LEU A 526 -6.82 -31.10 6.70
C LEU A 526 -5.93 -30.04 6.03
N PRO A 527 -5.55 -30.15 4.73
CA PRO A 527 -4.74 -29.12 4.09
C PRO A 527 -5.41 -27.75 4.08
N LEU A 528 -6.73 -27.71 3.88
CA LEU A 528 -7.51 -26.48 3.90
C LEU A 528 -7.56 -25.86 5.30
N PHE A 529 -7.73 -26.68 6.33
CA PHE A 529 -7.66 -26.23 7.73
C PHE A 529 -6.30 -25.60 8.03
N PHE A 530 -5.19 -26.28 7.69
CA PHE A 530 -3.85 -25.75 7.89
C PHE A 530 -3.61 -24.44 7.12
N PHE A 531 -4.04 -24.35 5.87
CA PHE A 531 -3.93 -23.13 5.07
C PHE A 531 -4.66 -21.93 5.70
N ILE A 532 -5.90 -22.13 6.16
CA ILE A 532 -6.68 -21.06 6.82
C ILE A 532 -6.04 -20.66 8.14
N THR A 533 -5.62 -21.63 8.94
CA THR A 533 -4.94 -21.35 10.20
C THR A 533 -3.63 -20.58 9.98
N ALA A 534 -2.86 -20.91 8.94
CA ALA A 534 -1.61 -20.21 8.61
C ALA A 534 -1.85 -18.74 8.27
N ILE A 535 -2.86 -18.43 7.45
CA ILE A 535 -3.19 -17.04 7.10
C ILE A 535 -3.69 -16.26 8.31
N VAL A 536 -4.52 -16.87 9.16
CA VAL A 536 -4.97 -16.24 10.42
C VAL A 536 -3.79 -15.98 11.35
N LEU A 537 -2.82 -16.89 11.42
CA LEU A 537 -1.59 -16.70 12.21
C LEU A 537 -0.72 -15.58 11.65
N ILE A 538 -0.60 -15.46 10.32
CA ILE A 538 0.14 -14.36 9.69
C ILE A 538 -0.52 -13.02 9.99
N ASP A 539 -1.85 -12.89 9.84
CA ASP A 539 -2.59 -11.67 10.19
C ASP A 539 -2.45 -11.33 11.68
N ARG A 540 -2.51 -12.35 12.56
CA ARG A 540 -2.31 -12.19 14.00
C ARG A 540 -0.89 -11.73 14.35
N ALA A 541 0.13 -12.30 13.71
CA ALA A 541 1.52 -11.92 13.91
C ALA A 541 1.79 -10.49 13.41
N PHE A 542 1.21 -10.14 12.25
CA PHE A 542 1.34 -8.79 11.70
C PHE A 542 0.65 -7.74 12.57
N THR A 543 -0.53 -8.03 13.11
CA THR A 543 -1.24 -7.13 14.05
C THR A 543 -0.50 -6.95 15.36
N GLU A 544 0.07 -8.01 15.96
CA GLU A 544 0.95 -7.89 17.13
C GLU A 544 2.19 -7.05 16.83
N ALA A 545 2.83 -7.27 15.69
CA ALA A 545 4.00 -6.49 15.30
C ALA A 545 3.67 -4.99 15.22
N LEU A 546 2.52 -4.63 14.65
CA LEU A 546 2.06 -3.25 14.60
C LEU A 546 1.72 -2.69 15.98
N ASP A 547 1.16 -3.49 16.88
CA ASP A 547 0.86 -3.06 18.23
C ASP A 547 2.15 -2.79 19.03
N ILE A 548 3.15 -3.65 18.91
CA ILE A 548 4.49 -3.44 19.49
C ILE A 548 5.10 -2.14 18.97
N VAL A 549 5.06 -1.89 17.66
CA VAL A 549 5.55 -0.65 17.06
C VAL A 549 4.76 0.55 17.58
N SER A 550 3.43 0.46 17.64
CA SER A 550 2.56 1.55 18.11
C SER A 550 2.86 1.95 19.55
N ARG A 551 3.12 0.98 20.44
CA ARG A 551 3.41 1.25 21.86
C ARG A 551 4.84 1.74 22.10
N ASN A 552 5.81 1.23 21.34
CA ASN A 552 7.23 1.48 21.59
C ASN A 552 7.84 2.60 20.72
N ALA A 553 7.21 3.00 19.62
CA ALA A 553 7.75 3.99 18.69
C ALA A 553 7.27 5.44 18.93
N ARG A 554 6.60 5.70 20.07
CA ARG A 554 6.25 7.08 20.47
C ARG A 554 7.54 7.82 20.86
N ILE A 555 7.94 8.77 20.02
CA ILE A 555 9.11 9.62 20.22
C ILE A 555 8.65 11.05 20.44
N GLU A 556 9.23 11.71 21.44
CA GLU A 556 9.07 13.14 21.72
C GLU A 556 10.34 13.87 21.25
N PHE A 557 10.21 14.66 20.19
CA PHE A 557 11.30 15.47 19.64
C PHE A 557 11.36 16.80 20.41
N VAL A 558 12.23 16.85 21.42
CA VAL A 558 12.54 18.07 22.17
C VAL A 558 13.69 18.81 21.49
N SER A 559 13.40 19.91 20.80
CA SER A 559 14.42 20.75 20.17
C SER A 559 14.75 21.94 21.07
N THR A 560 15.78 21.80 21.91
CA THR A 560 16.36 22.91 22.68
C THR A 560 17.53 23.52 21.94
N GLY A 561 17.48 24.81 21.61
CA GLY A 561 18.56 25.54 20.95
C GLY A 561 18.96 26.80 21.70
N TYR A 562 20.26 26.99 21.92
CA TYR A 562 20.84 28.23 22.45
C TYR A 562 21.86 28.76 21.43
N GLN A 563 21.53 29.85 20.75
CA GLN A 563 22.46 30.55 19.85
C GLN A 563 22.82 31.89 20.48
N GLU A 564 24.07 32.02 20.91
CA GLU A 564 24.69 33.27 21.34
C GLU A 564 25.89 33.54 20.44
N MET A 565 25.82 34.58 19.63
CA MET A 565 26.96 35.11 18.90
C MET A 565 27.27 36.48 19.49
N LYS A 566 28.48 36.65 20.02
CA LYS A 566 28.96 37.90 20.62
C LYS A 566 30.31 38.27 20.01
N LEU A 567 30.35 39.33 19.23
CA LEU A 567 31.57 39.82 18.60
C LEU A 567 32.14 40.99 19.41
N ILE A 568 33.38 40.83 19.90
CA ILE A 568 34.05 41.81 20.75
C ILE A 568 35.18 42.45 19.96
N VAL A 569 35.02 43.74 19.63
CA VAL A 569 36.04 44.53 18.93
C VAL A 569 37.05 45.08 19.95
N LYS A 570 38.29 44.58 19.90
CA LYS A 570 39.42 45.08 20.71
C LYS A 570 40.07 46.30 20.05
N GLY A 571 40.49 47.28 20.86
CA GLY A 571 41.21 48.49 20.42
C GLY A 571 40.42 49.80 20.61
N THR A 572 41.09 50.90 20.94
CA THR A 572 40.46 52.23 21.13
C THR A 572 40.84 53.14 19.98
N GLY A 573 39.86 53.70 19.26
CA GLY A 573 40.08 54.56 18.10
C GLY A 573 38.83 54.69 17.22
N MET A 574 38.88 55.59 16.23
CA MET A 574 37.76 55.84 15.31
C MET A 574 37.40 54.60 14.49
N ILE A 575 38.40 53.89 13.97
CA ILE A 575 38.22 52.63 13.22
C ILE A 575 37.51 51.58 14.10
N ALA A 576 37.94 51.43 15.35
CA ALA A 576 37.30 50.49 16.28
C ALA A 576 35.85 50.88 16.62
N LYS A 577 35.50 52.17 16.63
CA LYS A 577 34.11 52.63 16.79
C LYS A 577 33.25 52.28 15.56
N ILE A 578 33.78 52.49 14.36
CA ILE A 578 33.09 52.15 13.09
C ILE A 578 32.84 50.64 13.02
N VAL A 579 33.88 49.82 13.26
CA VAL A 579 33.76 48.35 13.26
C VAL A 579 32.76 47.88 14.32
N ARG A 580 32.72 48.51 15.51
CA ARG A 580 31.68 48.19 16.51
C ARG A 580 30.27 48.52 16.02
N SER A 581 30.08 49.67 15.36
CA SER A 581 28.78 50.06 14.83
C SER A 581 28.25 49.04 13.82
N VAL A 582 29.12 48.58 12.91
CA VAL A 582 28.80 47.61 11.86
C VAL A 582 28.62 46.19 12.40
N VAL A 583 29.39 45.81 13.42
CA VAL A 583 29.42 44.43 13.96
C VAL A 583 28.39 44.22 15.08
N ASN A 584 27.86 45.28 15.69
CA ASN A 584 26.84 45.19 16.73
C ASN A 584 25.56 44.48 16.26
N GLY A 585 25.22 44.54 14.96
CA GLY A 585 24.09 43.82 14.37
C GLY A 585 24.18 42.28 14.47
N PHE A 586 25.36 41.71 14.77
CA PHE A 586 25.57 40.27 14.97
C PHE A 586 25.42 39.80 16.42
N ASN A 587 25.23 40.71 17.38
CA ASN A 587 25.06 40.36 18.79
C ASN A 587 23.63 39.88 19.06
N PHE A 588 23.31 38.62 18.74
CA PHE A 588 21.99 38.04 19.02
C PHE A 588 22.07 36.89 20.03
N LYS A 589 21.02 36.80 20.86
CA LYS A 589 20.79 35.71 21.81
C LYS A 589 19.40 35.15 21.58
N ARG A 590 19.29 33.89 21.16
CA ARG A 590 18.00 33.21 20.97
C ARG A 590 17.98 31.87 21.67
N LYS A 591 16.97 31.69 22.52
CA LYS A 591 16.64 30.42 23.18
C LYS A 591 15.37 29.86 22.56
N ILE A 592 15.40 28.63 22.10
CA ILE A 592 14.27 27.93 21.48
C ILE A 592 13.99 26.68 22.28
N ASN A 593 12.73 26.52 22.71
CA ASN A 593 12.23 25.32 23.36
C ASN A 593 10.92 24.94 22.65
N GLU A 594 10.96 23.96 21.74
CA GLU A 594 9.77 23.45 21.06
C GLU A 594 9.77 21.91 21.10
N THR A 595 8.61 21.33 21.42
CA THR A 595 8.44 19.88 21.61
C THR A 595 7.39 19.35 20.64
N HIS A 596 7.77 18.43 19.76
CA HIS A 596 6.86 17.77 18.81
C HIS A 596 6.75 16.26 19.12
N ASN A 597 5.57 15.67 18.94
CA ASN A 597 5.30 14.24 19.15
C ASN A 597 4.90 13.53 17.83
N ASN A 598 5.24 12.26 17.69
CA ASN A 598 4.94 11.44 16.50
C ASN A 598 3.64 10.61 16.61
N GLU A 599 2.79 10.89 17.59
CA GLU A 599 1.68 10.00 17.97
C GLU A 599 0.64 9.80 16.86
N GLU A 600 0.36 10.85 16.09
CA GLU A 600 -0.62 10.81 14.99
C GLU A 600 -0.17 9.95 13.81
N CYS A 601 1.14 9.82 13.61
CA CYS A 601 1.71 9.00 12.54
C CYS A 601 1.85 7.52 12.91
N LEU A 602 1.59 7.11 14.15
CA LEU A 602 1.76 5.71 14.56
C LEU A 602 0.69 4.81 13.91
N PRO A 603 1.06 3.59 13.48
CA PRO A 603 0.09 2.66 12.91
C PRO A 603 -0.91 2.22 13.99
N LYS A 604 -2.20 2.24 13.65
CA LYS A 604 -3.28 1.76 14.52
C LYS A 604 -3.64 0.32 14.13
N PRO A 605 -3.31 -0.69 14.95
CA PRO A 605 -3.55 -2.09 14.61
C PRO A 605 -5.05 -2.39 14.54
N LYS A 606 -5.50 -3.07 13.48
CA LYS A 606 -6.88 -3.55 13.32
C LYS A 606 -6.93 -5.05 13.56
N TYR A 607 -7.65 -5.44 14.60
CA TYR A 607 -7.87 -6.83 14.96
C TYR A 607 -9.03 -7.44 14.18
N LEU A 608 -8.85 -8.70 13.78
CA LEU A 608 -9.90 -9.47 13.12
C LEU A 608 -11.07 -9.72 14.08
N LYS A 609 -12.31 -9.53 13.61
CA LYS A 609 -13.51 -9.76 14.42
C LYS A 609 -13.69 -11.25 14.73
N ASN A 610 -13.97 -11.56 16.00
CA ASN A 610 -14.25 -12.94 16.45
C ASN A 610 -15.42 -13.61 15.69
N SER A 611 -16.41 -12.83 15.26
CA SER A 611 -17.51 -13.34 14.43
C SER A 611 -17.04 -13.91 13.09
N THR A 612 -16.02 -13.30 12.47
CA THR A 612 -15.48 -13.76 11.18
C THR A 612 -14.68 -15.04 11.37
N LEU A 613 -13.89 -15.13 12.45
CA LEU A 613 -13.17 -16.35 12.84
C LEU A 613 -14.14 -17.51 13.11
N CYS A 614 -15.18 -17.27 13.93
CA CYS A 614 -16.21 -18.27 14.20
C CYS A 614 -16.96 -18.69 12.92
N GLY A 615 -17.19 -17.76 11.99
CA GLY A 615 -17.76 -18.05 10.68
C GLY A 615 -16.90 -19.01 9.85
N MET A 616 -15.60 -18.74 9.72
CA MET A 616 -14.68 -19.58 8.91
C MET A 616 -14.59 -21.02 9.45
N TYR A 617 -14.29 -21.18 10.75
CA TYR A 617 -14.19 -22.51 11.36
C TYR A 617 -15.56 -23.21 11.47
N GLY A 618 -16.64 -22.44 11.64
CA GLY A 618 -18.00 -22.95 11.60
C GLY A 618 -18.36 -23.55 10.23
N VAL A 619 -18.01 -22.86 9.14
CA VAL A 619 -18.25 -23.38 7.78
C VAL A 619 -17.34 -24.60 7.48
N LEU A 620 -16.09 -24.63 7.96
CA LEU A 620 -15.24 -25.83 7.88
C LEU A 620 -15.84 -27.04 8.62
N LEU A 621 -16.40 -26.82 9.80
CA LEU A 621 -17.12 -27.86 10.54
C LEU A 621 -18.34 -28.33 9.75
N MET A 622 -19.10 -27.41 9.16
CA MET A 622 -20.22 -27.75 8.27
C MET A 622 -19.78 -28.55 7.04
N CYS A 623 -18.63 -28.23 6.43
CA CYS A 623 -18.03 -29.06 5.36
C CYS A 623 -17.78 -30.49 5.81
N ALA A 624 -17.17 -30.67 6.99
CA ALA A 624 -16.88 -31.99 7.55
C ALA A 624 -18.18 -32.77 7.79
N LEU A 625 -19.20 -32.12 8.36
CA LEU A 625 -20.51 -32.71 8.55
C LEU A 625 -21.15 -33.14 7.22
N PHE A 626 -21.09 -32.32 6.17
CA PHE A 626 -21.64 -32.68 4.86
C PHE A 626 -20.95 -33.90 4.23
N LEU A 627 -19.64 -34.03 4.40
CA LEU A 627 -18.89 -35.19 3.90
C LEU A 627 -19.22 -36.47 4.68
N VAL A 628 -19.37 -36.39 6.01
CA VAL A 628 -19.84 -37.54 6.82
C VAL A 628 -21.26 -37.94 6.43
N MET A 629 -22.11 -36.96 6.13
CA MET A 629 -23.49 -37.18 5.73
C MET A 629 -23.66 -37.69 4.30
N GLU A 630 -22.61 -37.72 3.48
CA GLU A 630 -22.67 -38.13 2.07
C GLU A 630 -23.21 -39.56 1.90
N GLY A 631 -22.78 -40.50 2.75
CA GLY A 631 -23.29 -41.88 2.73
C GLY A 631 -24.81 -41.94 2.93
N TYR A 632 -25.34 -41.13 3.84
CA TYR A 632 -26.78 -40.99 4.05
C TYR A 632 -27.47 -40.24 2.91
N GLY A 633 -26.80 -39.25 2.32
CA GLY A 633 -27.24 -38.52 1.15
C GLY A 633 -27.48 -39.44 -0.05
N SER A 634 -26.57 -40.37 -0.33
CA SER A 634 -26.70 -41.36 -1.41
C SER A 634 -27.92 -42.27 -1.22
N ARG A 635 -28.22 -42.68 0.03
CA ARG A 635 -29.45 -43.43 0.34
C ARG A 635 -30.71 -42.60 0.11
N LEU A 636 -30.68 -41.32 0.48
CA LEU A 636 -31.81 -40.42 0.27
C LEU A 636 -32.05 -40.17 -1.23
N LYS A 637 -30.99 -39.96 -2.03
CA LYS A 637 -31.08 -39.85 -3.50
C LYS A 637 -31.74 -41.08 -4.11
N TRP A 638 -31.27 -42.27 -3.71
CA TRP A 638 -31.87 -43.54 -4.13
C TRP A 638 -33.35 -43.63 -3.77
N GLY A 639 -33.73 -43.32 -2.52
CA GLY A 639 -35.12 -43.38 -2.06
C GLY A 639 -36.05 -42.40 -2.79
N ILE A 640 -35.58 -41.18 -3.06
CA ILE A 640 -36.33 -40.19 -3.85
C ILE A 640 -36.55 -40.73 -5.28
N CYS A 641 -35.51 -41.23 -5.94
CA CYS A 641 -35.64 -41.78 -7.29
C CYS A 641 -36.49 -43.05 -7.35
N GLU A 642 -36.46 -43.91 -6.33
CA GLU A 642 -37.36 -45.08 -6.21
C GLU A 642 -38.82 -44.64 -6.13
N PHE A 643 -39.10 -43.57 -5.38
CA PHE A 643 -40.45 -43.02 -5.22
C PHE A 643 -41.00 -42.41 -6.52
N PHE A 644 -40.23 -41.56 -7.21
CA PHE A 644 -40.68 -40.89 -8.44
C PHE A 644 -40.69 -41.81 -9.67
N TYR A 645 -39.77 -42.78 -9.74
CA TYR A 645 -39.60 -43.67 -10.90
C TYR A 645 -39.73 -45.16 -10.55
N PRO A 646 -40.90 -45.62 -10.07
CA PRO A 646 -41.08 -46.97 -9.55
C PRO A 646 -40.90 -48.07 -10.61
N LYS A 647 -41.26 -47.80 -11.88
CA LYS A 647 -41.05 -48.74 -13.00
C LYS A 647 -39.54 -48.96 -13.27
N ARG A 648 -38.75 -47.89 -13.25
CA ARG A 648 -37.29 -47.96 -13.43
C ARG A 648 -36.62 -48.65 -12.23
N ALA A 649 -37.05 -48.32 -11.01
CA ALA A 649 -36.52 -48.93 -9.79
C ALA A 649 -36.70 -50.47 -9.76
N LYS A 650 -37.87 -50.96 -10.19
CA LYS A 650 -38.13 -52.41 -10.34
C LYS A 650 -37.18 -53.07 -11.33
N LYS A 651 -36.97 -52.46 -12.52
CA LYS A 651 -36.03 -52.97 -13.53
C LYS A 651 -34.59 -53.04 -12.99
N ARG A 652 -34.13 -51.98 -12.31
CA ARG A 652 -32.80 -51.94 -11.66
C ARG A 652 -32.63 -53.00 -10.59
N THR A 653 -33.65 -53.21 -9.75
CA THR A 653 -33.63 -54.27 -8.72
C THR A 653 -33.56 -55.66 -9.33
N LEU A 654 -34.34 -55.93 -10.39
CA LEU A 654 -34.33 -57.21 -11.10
C LEU A 654 -32.97 -57.48 -11.75
N PHE A 655 -32.41 -56.46 -12.41
CA PHE A 655 -31.08 -56.54 -12.99
C PHE A 655 -30.03 -56.88 -11.92
N LEU A 656 -30.00 -56.13 -10.81
CA LEU A 656 -29.07 -56.38 -9.70
C LEU A 656 -29.19 -57.81 -9.16
N TYR A 657 -30.42 -58.29 -8.94
CA TYR A 657 -30.66 -59.63 -8.43
C TYR A 657 -30.16 -60.71 -9.41
N ASN A 658 -30.53 -60.60 -10.69
CA ASN A 658 -30.15 -61.58 -11.70
C ASN A 658 -28.64 -61.57 -12.01
N ASP A 659 -28.04 -60.38 -12.08
CA ASP A 659 -26.60 -60.20 -12.29
C ASP A 659 -25.80 -60.78 -11.12
N THR A 660 -26.19 -60.49 -9.88
CA THR A 660 -25.54 -61.06 -8.69
C THR A 660 -25.67 -62.58 -8.64
N LEU A 661 -26.86 -63.11 -8.97
CA LEU A 661 -27.09 -64.56 -9.02
C LEU A 661 -26.22 -65.22 -10.11
N LYS A 662 -26.14 -64.60 -11.30
CA LYS A 662 -25.26 -65.05 -12.38
C LYS A 662 -23.80 -65.04 -11.95
N LYS A 663 -23.33 -63.94 -11.34
CA LYS A 663 -21.97 -63.81 -10.80
C LYS A 663 -21.66 -64.90 -9.77
N ARG A 664 -22.59 -65.21 -8.86
CA ARG A 664 -22.43 -66.29 -7.88
C ARG A 664 -22.32 -67.66 -8.54
N LYS A 665 -23.20 -67.99 -9.50
CA LYS A 665 -23.15 -69.25 -10.26
C LYS A 665 -21.84 -69.42 -11.02
N VAL A 666 -21.45 -68.38 -11.77
CA VAL A 666 -20.21 -68.37 -12.57
C VAL A 666 -18.98 -68.48 -11.67
N PHE A 667 -18.93 -67.73 -10.58
CA PHE A 667 -17.83 -67.79 -9.61
C PHE A 667 -17.71 -69.19 -9.00
N PHE A 668 -18.82 -69.77 -8.56
CA PHE A 668 -18.82 -71.11 -7.99
C PHE A 668 -18.34 -72.16 -9.00
N LYS A 669 -18.85 -72.13 -10.24
CA LYS A 669 -18.40 -73.03 -11.32
C LYS A 669 -16.91 -72.88 -11.60
N TYR A 670 -16.43 -71.64 -11.76
CA TYR A 670 -15.02 -71.34 -11.99
C TYR A 670 -14.13 -71.87 -10.86
N MET A 671 -14.48 -71.57 -9.61
CA MET A 671 -13.70 -72.02 -8.45
C MET A 671 -13.71 -73.53 -8.31
N ASN A 672 -14.84 -74.18 -8.54
CA ASN A 672 -14.94 -75.65 -8.51
C ASN A 672 -14.03 -76.27 -9.58
N THR A 673 -14.06 -75.78 -10.82
CA THR A 673 -13.15 -76.23 -11.89
C THR A 673 -11.68 -75.97 -11.57
N LYS A 674 -11.35 -74.80 -11.00
CA LYS A 674 -9.98 -74.45 -10.59
C LYS A 674 -9.46 -75.38 -9.50
N VAL A 675 -10.26 -75.65 -8.46
CA VAL A 675 -9.90 -76.58 -7.39
C VAL A 675 -9.73 -78.00 -7.93
N LYS A 676 -10.64 -78.48 -8.80
CA LYS A 676 -10.51 -79.77 -9.48
C LYS A 676 -9.20 -79.86 -10.28
N ARG A 677 -8.83 -78.82 -11.03
CA ARG A 677 -7.56 -78.76 -11.79
C ARG A 677 -6.34 -78.80 -10.88
N LEU A 678 -6.31 -78.00 -9.82
CA LEU A 678 -5.19 -77.98 -8.86
C LEU A 678 -5.00 -79.32 -8.14
N ILE A 679 -6.10 -80.05 -7.90
CA ILE A 679 -6.04 -81.42 -7.36
C ILE A 679 -5.41 -82.39 -8.37
N ARG A 680 -5.80 -82.34 -9.66
CA ARG A 680 -5.23 -83.20 -10.71
C ARG A 680 -3.74 -82.97 -10.92
N GLU A 681 -3.30 -81.71 -10.88
CA GLU A 681 -1.89 -81.36 -11.05
C GLU A 681 -1.07 -81.54 -9.77
N ASN A 682 -1.66 -81.99 -8.65
CA ASN A 682 -1.03 -82.06 -7.32
C ASN A 682 -0.39 -80.73 -6.85
N LYS A 683 -0.85 -79.58 -7.37
CA LYS A 683 -0.34 -78.24 -7.03
C LYS A 683 -1.14 -77.52 -5.96
N LEU A 684 -2.02 -78.22 -5.24
CA LEU A 684 -2.89 -77.60 -4.24
C LEU A 684 -2.08 -76.99 -3.07
N ASP A 685 -0.92 -77.58 -2.74
CA ASP A 685 -0.05 -77.15 -1.65
C ASP A 685 0.78 -75.89 -1.99
N GLN A 686 0.94 -75.55 -3.29
CA GLN A 686 1.65 -74.32 -3.71
C GLN A 686 0.89 -73.03 -3.36
N ASP A 687 -0.42 -73.11 -3.12
CA ASP A 687 -1.26 -71.97 -2.73
C ASP A 687 -1.15 -71.64 -1.21
N THR A 688 -0.34 -72.38 -0.43
CA THR A 688 -0.15 -72.17 1.01
C THR A 688 0.99 -71.18 1.31
N SER A 689 0.70 -70.16 2.12
CA SER A 689 1.69 -69.16 2.55
C SER A 689 2.67 -69.75 3.57
N THR A 690 3.95 -69.42 3.46
CA THR A 690 5.00 -69.83 4.42
C THR A 690 4.66 -69.44 5.86
N LEU A 691 4.03 -68.27 6.06
CA LEU A 691 3.54 -67.80 7.36
C LEU A 691 2.44 -68.69 7.95
N LEU A 692 1.57 -69.25 7.11
CA LEU A 692 0.55 -70.21 7.55
C LEU A 692 1.22 -71.51 7.99
N LEU A 693 2.19 -71.99 7.22
CA LEU A 693 2.95 -73.20 7.53
C LEU A 693 3.69 -73.07 8.88
N LEU A 694 4.36 -71.93 9.14
CA LEU A 694 5.02 -71.65 10.42
C LEU A 694 4.02 -71.63 11.58
N SER A 695 2.87 -70.96 11.40
CA SER A 695 1.85 -70.86 12.45
C SER A 695 1.24 -72.21 12.82
N MET A 696 1.12 -73.13 11.85
CA MET A 696 0.57 -74.49 12.05
C MET A 696 1.60 -75.45 12.65
N LYS A 697 2.87 -75.38 12.23
CA LYS A 697 3.94 -76.29 12.68
C LYS A 697 4.44 -75.97 14.09
N TYR A 698 4.44 -74.69 14.47
CA TYR A 698 4.95 -74.23 15.77
C TYR A 698 3.99 -73.24 16.45
N PRO A 699 2.78 -73.70 16.86
CA PRO A 699 1.73 -72.82 17.38
C PRO A 699 2.11 -72.11 18.68
N LYS A 700 2.98 -72.69 19.51
CA LYS A 700 3.46 -72.08 20.77
C LYS A 700 4.33 -70.83 20.54
N TYR A 701 5.13 -70.81 19.48
CA TYR A 701 6.08 -69.72 19.19
C TYR A 701 5.54 -68.73 18.17
N PHE A 702 4.84 -69.22 17.14
CA PHE A 702 4.38 -68.42 15.99
C PHE A 702 2.85 -68.27 15.93
N GLY A 703 2.12 -68.71 16.96
CA GLY A 703 0.65 -68.57 17.02
C GLY A 703 0.16 -67.12 17.01
N TRP A 704 0.98 -66.17 17.48
CA TRP A 704 0.67 -64.74 17.45
C TRP A 704 0.60 -64.18 16.01
N LEU A 705 1.33 -64.76 15.05
CA LEU A 705 1.30 -64.33 13.65
C LEU A 705 -0.11 -64.41 13.07
N SER A 706 -0.88 -65.43 13.46
CA SER A 706 -2.28 -65.59 13.02
C SER A 706 -3.18 -64.47 13.56
N LYS A 707 -2.84 -63.80 14.68
CA LYS A 707 -3.61 -62.66 15.21
C LYS A 707 -3.43 -61.41 14.35
N PHE A 708 -2.21 -61.09 13.94
CA PHE A 708 -1.88 -59.82 13.26
C PHE A 708 -1.85 -59.93 11.72
N PHE A 709 -1.41 -61.07 11.17
CA PHE A 709 -1.25 -61.24 9.72
C PHE A 709 -2.32 -62.14 9.13
N ALA A 710 -3.09 -61.58 8.18
CA ALA A 710 -4.15 -62.29 7.49
C ALA A 710 -3.63 -63.47 6.62
N GLN A 711 -2.33 -63.47 6.29
CA GLN A 711 -1.65 -64.54 5.54
C GLN A 711 -1.27 -65.74 6.41
N ALA A 712 -1.30 -65.61 7.75
CA ALA A 712 -1.02 -66.71 8.68
C ALA A 712 -2.30 -67.44 9.15
N ARG A 713 -3.45 -67.20 8.49
CA ARG A 713 -4.74 -67.82 8.81
C ARG A 713 -5.16 -68.80 7.71
N ARG A 714 -5.79 -69.92 8.09
CA ARG A 714 -6.37 -70.87 7.13
C ARG A 714 -7.47 -70.18 6.32
N LYS A 715 -7.66 -70.63 5.07
CA LYS A 715 -8.64 -70.07 4.15
C LYS A 715 -9.51 -71.20 3.58
N CYS A 716 -10.80 -70.93 3.40
CA CYS A 716 -11.71 -71.86 2.75
C CYS A 716 -11.22 -72.20 1.33
N LEU A 717 -11.20 -73.48 0.95
CA LEU A 717 -10.69 -73.91 -0.35
C LEU A 717 -11.43 -73.29 -1.55
N ILE A 718 -12.74 -73.06 -1.43
CA ILE A 718 -13.60 -72.58 -2.51
C ILE A 718 -13.74 -71.07 -2.46
N CYS A 719 -14.28 -70.54 -1.36
CA CYS A 719 -14.52 -69.11 -1.25
C CYS A 719 -13.29 -68.34 -0.75
N ARG A 720 -12.16 -68.97 -0.41
CA ARG A 720 -10.93 -68.30 0.08
C ARG A 720 -11.17 -67.28 1.21
N GLU A 721 -12.22 -67.48 1.99
CA GLU A 721 -12.54 -66.72 3.18
C GLU A 721 -11.64 -67.16 4.34
N GLN A 722 -11.14 -66.21 5.11
CA GLN A 722 -10.19 -66.48 6.20
C GLN A 722 -10.91 -67.01 7.44
N GLU A 723 -10.18 -67.80 8.21
CA GLU A 723 -10.61 -68.24 9.53
C GLU A 723 -10.70 -67.04 10.50
N ASP A 724 -11.86 -66.86 11.11
CA ASP A 724 -12.12 -65.81 12.10
C ASP A 724 -11.69 -66.29 13.48
N LEU A 725 -10.86 -65.50 14.20
CA LEU A 725 -10.35 -65.82 15.55
C LEU A 725 -11.41 -65.74 16.67
N GLY A 726 -12.70 -65.84 16.36
CA GLY A 726 -13.78 -65.89 17.36
C GLY A 726 -13.99 -64.62 18.20
N LEU A 727 -13.30 -63.51 17.92
CA LEU A 727 -13.46 -62.24 18.66
C LEU A 727 -14.82 -61.56 18.47
N PHE A 728 -15.56 -61.89 17.41
CA PHE A 728 -16.93 -61.40 17.20
C PHE A 728 -17.91 -62.57 17.34
N ARG A 729 -18.71 -62.49 18.39
CA ARG A 729 -19.68 -63.48 18.84
C ARG A 729 -20.65 -63.88 17.72
N ASN A 730 -20.50 -65.12 17.24
CA ASN A 730 -21.52 -66.05 16.69
C ASN A 730 -21.10 -66.71 15.35
N ASN A 731 -20.61 -67.95 15.46
CA ASN A 731 -20.66 -69.03 14.46
C ASN A 731 -19.88 -68.89 13.14
N ALA A 732 -18.55 -68.89 13.19
CA ALA A 732 -17.71 -69.25 12.04
C ALA A 732 -16.88 -70.51 12.32
N VAL A 733 -17.55 -71.63 12.63
CA VAL A 733 -16.91 -72.95 12.61
C VAL A 733 -16.65 -73.31 11.15
N MET A 734 -15.38 -73.31 10.74
CA MET A 734 -14.96 -73.91 9.47
C MET A 734 -15.14 -75.43 9.58
N TYR A 735 -15.66 -76.07 8.53
CA TYR A 735 -15.69 -77.53 8.47
C TYR A 735 -14.31 -78.05 8.11
N GLU A 736 -13.72 -78.80 9.04
CA GLU A 736 -12.48 -79.53 8.85
C GLU A 736 -12.80 -80.94 8.33
N CYS A 737 -12.11 -81.37 7.28
CA CYS A 737 -12.23 -82.75 6.83
C CYS A 737 -11.31 -83.63 7.67
N LYS A 738 -11.84 -84.72 8.24
CA LYS A 738 -11.04 -85.66 9.05
C LYS A 738 -9.88 -86.32 8.27
N ASN A 739 -9.97 -86.37 6.93
CA ASN A 739 -9.00 -87.02 6.06
C ASN A 739 -8.08 -86.03 5.31
N CYS A 740 -8.24 -84.70 5.45
CA CYS A 740 -7.34 -83.74 4.83
C CYS A 740 -7.23 -82.42 5.60
N LEU A 741 -6.09 -81.72 5.47
CA LEU A 741 -5.78 -80.45 6.14
C LEU A 741 -6.59 -79.24 5.63
N TYR A 742 -7.42 -79.40 4.60
CA TYR A 742 -8.19 -78.32 3.98
C TYR A 742 -9.49 -78.05 4.74
N VAL A 743 -9.81 -76.76 4.87
CA VAL A 743 -11.00 -76.28 5.56
C VAL A 743 -12.02 -75.69 4.58
N TYR A 744 -13.30 -75.80 4.91
CA TYR A 744 -14.40 -75.23 4.14
C TYR A 744 -15.27 -74.30 5.01
N CYS A 745 -15.71 -73.20 4.42
CA CYS A 745 -16.73 -72.35 5.02
C CYS A 745 -18.05 -73.14 5.12
N LYS A 746 -18.89 -72.87 6.14
CA LYS A 746 -20.15 -73.60 6.35
C LYS A 746 -21.00 -73.65 5.08
N GLU A 747 -21.19 -72.50 4.45
CA GLU A 747 -21.98 -72.32 3.23
C GLU A 747 -21.39 -73.11 2.05
N CYS A 748 -20.07 -73.03 1.88
CA CYS A 748 -19.33 -73.70 0.81
C CYS A 748 -19.42 -75.23 0.92
N TYR A 749 -19.43 -75.75 2.14
CA TYR A 749 -19.54 -77.18 2.41
C TYR A 749 -20.95 -77.72 2.08
N PHE A 750 -22.00 -76.93 2.33
CA PHE A 750 -23.35 -77.27 1.88
C PHE A 750 -23.48 -77.19 0.35
N ASP A 751 -22.90 -76.17 -0.28
CA ASP A 751 -22.96 -75.97 -1.73
C ASP A 751 -22.30 -77.12 -2.52
N ILE A 752 -21.30 -77.81 -1.95
CA ILE A 752 -20.64 -78.98 -2.56
C ILE A 752 -21.28 -80.33 -2.16
N GLY A 753 -22.45 -80.31 -1.52
CA GLY A 753 -23.15 -81.52 -1.11
C GLY A 753 -22.47 -82.27 0.04
N GLN A 754 -21.84 -81.55 0.97
CA GLN A 754 -21.21 -82.09 2.18
C GLN A 754 -20.10 -83.12 1.90
N ARG A 755 -19.39 -82.98 0.78
CA ARG A 755 -18.28 -83.85 0.37
C ARG A 755 -16.99 -83.06 0.23
N CYS A 756 -15.88 -83.60 0.71
CA CYS A 756 -14.56 -82.99 0.49
C CYS A 756 -14.05 -83.29 -0.92
N HIS A 757 -13.69 -82.25 -1.69
CA HIS A 757 -13.18 -82.39 -3.06
C HIS A 757 -11.88 -83.20 -3.16
N ARG A 758 -11.03 -83.21 -2.13
CA ARG A 758 -9.75 -83.95 -2.12
C ARG A 758 -9.96 -85.43 -1.78
N CYS A 759 -10.73 -85.73 -0.72
CA CYS A 759 -10.90 -87.10 -0.23
C CYS A 759 -11.93 -87.92 -1.02
N ARG A 760 -12.89 -87.25 -1.67
CA ARG A 760 -13.91 -87.91 -2.51
C ARG A 760 -14.20 -87.04 -3.74
N PRO A 761 -13.38 -87.11 -4.79
CA PRO A 761 -13.61 -86.35 -6.02
C PRO A 761 -14.95 -86.76 -6.65
N MET A 762 -15.73 -85.78 -7.15
CA MET A 762 -16.92 -86.07 -7.95
C MET A 762 -16.50 -86.74 -9.26
N SER A 763 -17.21 -87.79 -9.68
CA SER A 763 -17.15 -88.32 -11.04
C SER A 763 -17.50 -87.22 -12.03
N PHE A 764 -16.89 -87.27 -13.21
CA PHE A 764 -16.88 -86.16 -14.17
C PHE A 764 -18.23 -85.93 -14.88
N ASP A 765 -19.18 -86.85 -14.75
CA ASP A 765 -20.38 -86.90 -15.60
C ASP A 765 -21.65 -86.30 -14.97
N GLU A 766 -21.59 -85.82 -13.73
CA GLU A 766 -22.76 -85.27 -13.01
C GLU A 766 -22.82 -83.72 -12.97
N ASP A 767 -22.26 -83.02 -13.96
CA ASP A 767 -22.53 -81.58 -14.15
C ASP A 767 -23.90 -81.36 -14.84
N SER A 768 -24.92 -82.16 -14.49
CA SER A 768 -26.30 -81.87 -14.85
C SER A 768 -26.89 -80.94 -13.79
N ASP A 769 -27.30 -79.75 -14.23
CA ASP A 769 -27.99 -78.77 -13.40
C ASP A 769 -29.04 -79.46 -12.50
N PRO A 770 -29.15 -79.16 -11.20
CA PRO A 770 -30.23 -79.70 -10.37
C PRO A 770 -31.64 -79.25 -10.85
N GLU A 771 -31.73 -78.26 -11.76
CA GLU A 771 -32.97 -77.89 -12.46
C GLU A 771 -33.32 -78.87 -13.62
N SER A 772 -32.36 -79.71 -14.08
CA SER A 772 -32.56 -80.73 -15.11
C SER A 772 -33.00 -82.11 -14.55
N VAL A 773 -32.77 -82.38 -13.26
CA VAL A 773 -33.19 -83.63 -12.61
C VAL A 773 -34.68 -83.60 -12.26
N LEU A 774 -35.24 -82.44 -11.91
CA LEU A 774 -36.68 -82.27 -11.67
C LEU A 774 -37.51 -82.27 -12.97
N ALA A 775 -36.92 -81.90 -14.10
CA ALA A 775 -37.59 -81.99 -15.41
C ALA A 775 -37.64 -83.42 -15.96
N LYS A 776 -36.88 -84.36 -15.39
CA LYS A 776 -36.94 -85.79 -15.74
C LYS A 776 -37.95 -86.58 -14.92
N SER A 777 -38.36 -86.09 -13.74
CA SER A 777 -39.41 -86.75 -12.94
C SER A 777 -40.84 -86.34 -13.29
N GLU A 778 -41.05 -85.32 -14.12
CA GLU A 778 -42.39 -84.92 -14.63
C GLU A 778 -42.70 -85.52 -16.02
N LYS A 779 -41.84 -86.40 -16.54
CA LYS A 779 -42.06 -87.13 -17.81
C LYS A 779 -42.15 -88.65 -17.65
N SER A 780 -42.20 -89.13 -16.41
CA SER A 780 -42.32 -90.55 -16.11
C SER A 780 -43.30 -90.81 -14.96
N ASP A 781 -44.49 -90.22 -15.07
CA ASP A 781 -45.76 -90.66 -14.47
C ASP A 781 -46.91 -90.11 -15.31
#